data_AF-A0A7C4QQK8-F1
#
_entry.id   AF-A0A7C4QQK8-F1
#
_cell.length_a   1.000
_cell.length_b   1.000
_cell.length_c   1.000
_cell.angle_alpha   90.00
_cell.angle_beta   90.00
_cell.angle_gamma   90.00
#
_symmetry.space_group_name_H-M   'P 1'
#
loop_
_entity.id
_entity.type
_entity.pdbx_description
1 polymer ?
#
loop_
_entity_poly.entity_id
_entity_poly.type
_entity_poly.pdbx_seq_one_letter_code
_entity_poly.pdbx_strand_id
1 'polypeptide(L)'
;MWGNWYWQMGLLAVWAPLSVSSAWADARPLWQKMVPGGDAAGGDLVRPDASVLVRGPTPEASRFTLVLPDGEWYRCVIDSTRFDRPDRYVSKGRLEGCPFGEFLFLVDRGRVAGMIAPHPSLRLRVLPTEQAGVSRVTQRALADVPPGASRPPDFRLFPPRGSTPRGTSPLGSATRGKFSSTVTAPREDTLSSESSHPLIDVLIVYTPNAKTVVGGQTGVQYTANLAIELANDAYLSSLCTQRLRLAHLAPVQYYESGSASTDLDALTRPADGLMDEVITLRRDYRADLVHLFLANADLGDLGWLNNFSTFNETWSFSVSIISLVETDTFTRAVGSNMGLDHDWHPPPLQTPYPYSFGYAFTGNSGFNWGTLMSNRGANRIRLHSNPNVLWDGVPAGQPTTSATPAYAALSLNNTAATIQAIMDSTIVPPPVISSPVTATGTVGVPFQYQITATNGPTSFGASGLPLGLSVNTSTGLISGTPRQPGVFRVELSASNAGGTGVKILTLTIDEPSDCPLQRLARRLKPLGLLPPGWTVSASEQLLQQARWFRDEVLRTSPEGAAVIQAYYRHGPAVMELLAERPEWLHAAAAAWLDLSPAVHQARQLGQPLHLSAAQAERICHLLDEVEAALPTDSRGAVAPVRVWLARHARIHEHQIP
;
A
#
# COMPACT_ATOMS: atom_id res chain seq x y z
N MET A 1 -31.76 -18.67 79.82
CA MET A 1 -31.47 -17.96 81.09
C MET A 1 -30.02 -18.21 81.44
N TRP A 2 -29.24 -17.14 81.60
CA TRP A 2 -28.07 -16.95 82.50
C TRP A 2 -27.43 -18.22 83.10
N GLY A 3 -26.13 -18.50 83.11
CA GLY A 3 -24.91 -17.77 82.79
C GLY A 3 -23.72 -18.43 83.51
N ASN A 4 -22.55 -18.42 82.86
CA ASN A 4 -21.17 -18.43 83.39
C ASN A 4 -20.47 -19.71 83.95
N TRP A 5 -19.13 -19.60 83.83
CA TRP A 5 -17.99 -20.25 84.51
C TRP A 5 -17.31 -21.41 83.73
N TYR A 6 -15.97 -21.52 83.52
CA TYR A 6 -14.75 -20.80 83.97
C TYR A 6 -13.51 -21.31 83.15
N TRP A 7 -12.51 -20.44 82.83
CA TRP A 7 -11.01 -20.59 82.72
C TRP A 7 -10.35 -21.83 82.00
N GLN A 8 -9.16 -21.80 81.36
CA GLN A 8 -7.86 -21.23 81.76
C GLN A 8 -6.76 -21.47 80.67
N MET A 9 -5.63 -20.72 80.76
CA MET A 9 -4.29 -20.88 80.12
C MET A 9 -4.14 -20.36 78.66
N GLY A 10 -3.18 -19.52 78.24
CA GLY A 10 -1.97 -18.96 78.86
C GLY A 10 -0.77 -19.00 77.87
N LEU A 11 -0.14 -17.83 77.62
CA LEU A 11 1.24 -17.56 77.09
C LEU A 11 1.46 -17.09 75.63
N LEU A 12 1.92 -15.81 75.56
CA LEU A 12 2.99 -15.19 74.74
C LEU A 12 2.91 -15.15 73.20
N ALA A 13 2.70 -13.96 72.64
CA ALA A 13 3.75 -13.16 71.97
C ALA A 13 3.17 -11.90 71.30
N VAL A 14 3.93 -10.81 71.42
CA VAL A 14 3.66 -9.44 70.95
C VAL A 14 3.61 -9.36 69.43
N TRP A 15 2.46 -9.01 68.83
CA TRP A 15 2.33 -8.24 67.57
C TRP A 15 0.95 -7.57 67.61
N ALA A 16 0.92 -6.25 67.85
CA ALA A 16 -0.32 -5.48 67.75
C ALA A 16 -0.57 -5.12 66.28
N PRO A 17 -1.68 -5.53 65.63
CA PRO A 17 -2.13 -4.84 64.45
C PRO A 17 -2.77 -3.53 64.93
N LEU A 18 -2.16 -2.40 64.54
CA LEU A 18 -2.82 -1.10 64.58
C LEU A 18 -4.13 -1.23 63.80
N SER A 19 -5.25 -1.22 64.51
CA SER A 19 -6.59 -1.25 63.96
C SER A 19 -6.79 -0.05 63.04
N VAL A 20 -6.89 -0.31 61.74
CA VAL A 20 -7.39 0.63 60.73
C VAL A 20 -8.89 0.81 60.98
N SER A 21 -9.28 1.69 61.90
CA SER A 21 -10.71 1.97 62.14
C SER A 21 -11.07 3.40 62.49
N SER A 22 -10.14 4.36 62.48
CA SER A 22 -10.49 5.77 62.69
C SER A 22 -10.71 6.55 61.38
N ALA A 23 -10.09 6.16 60.26
CA ALA A 23 -10.29 6.85 58.97
C ALA A 23 -11.63 6.51 58.28
N TRP A 24 -12.28 5.41 58.65
CA TRP A 24 -13.56 4.97 58.06
C TRP A 24 -14.79 5.60 58.72
N ALA A 25 -14.67 6.16 59.93
CA ALA A 25 -15.79 6.75 60.65
C ALA A 25 -16.12 8.18 60.17
N ASP A 26 -15.09 8.96 59.81
CA ASP A 26 -15.23 10.37 59.40
C ASP A 26 -15.70 10.53 57.94
N ALA A 27 -15.68 9.46 57.12
CA ALA A 27 -16.15 9.46 55.74
C ALA A 27 -17.66 9.12 55.58
N ARG A 28 -18.34 8.70 56.66
CA ARG A 28 -19.76 8.30 56.62
C ARG A 28 -20.73 9.34 56.04
N PRO A 29 -20.59 10.66 56.30
CA PRO A 29 -21.52 11.65 55.74
C PRO A 29 -21.42 11.82 54.22
N LEU A 30 -20.25 11.56 53.63
CA LEU A 30 -20.02 11.59 52.17
C LEU A 30 -20.46 10.28 51.50
N TRP A 31 -20.24 9.14 52.18
CA TRP A 31 -20.62 7.81 51.71
C TRP A 31 -22.14 7.64 51.50
N GLN A 32 -22.98 8.13 52.42
CA GLN A 32 -24.44 7.96 52.34
C GLN A 32 -25.12 8.84 51.29
N LYS A 33 -24.45 9.88 50.77
CA LYS A 33 -24.97 10.69 49.66
C LYS A 33 -24.59 10.16 48.27
N MET A 34 -23.60 9.25 48.20
CA MET A 34 -23.00 8.78 46.95
C MET A 34 -23.42 7.35 46.55
N VAL A 35 -24.08 6.60 47.43
CA VAL A 35 -24.71 5.32 47.08
C VAL A 35 -26.15 5.61 46.62
N PRO A 36 -26.57 5.23 45.40
CA PRO A 36 -27.98 5.27 45.05
C PRO A 36 -28.69 4.21 45.90
N GLY A 37 -29.32 4.66 46.99
CA GLY A 37 -30.32 3.88 47.68
C GLY A 37 -31.46 3.61 46.70
N GLY A 38 -31.88 2.34 46.64
CA GLY A 38 -33.09 1.95 45.94
C GLY A 38 -34.26 2.86 46.35
N ASP A 39 -35.11 3.13 45.38
CA ASP A 39 -36.33 3.93 45.48
C ASP A 39 -36.13 5.45 45.43
N ALA A 40 -35.68 5.96 44.28
CA ALA A 40 -36.08 7.30 43.82
C ALA A 40 -36.08 7.36 42.30
N ALA A 41 -37.28 7.25 41.73
CA ALA A 41 -37.54 7.71 40.37
C ALA A 41 -37.35 9.23 40.30
N GLY A 42 -36.43 9.69 39.44
CA GLY A 42 -36.35 11.07 38.96
C GLY A 42 -35.76 12.09 39.95
N GLY A 43 -34.56 12.59 39.66
CA GLY A 43 -34.02 13.78 40.31
C GLY A 43 -32.52 13.95 40.10
N ASP A 44 -32.16 14.73 39.08
CA ASP A 44 -30.80 15.20 38.79
C ASP A 44 -30.08 15.74 40.04
N LEU A 45 -28.88 15.22 40.32
CA LEU A 45 -27.92 15.87 41.19
C LEU A 45 -26.63 16.10 40.39
N VAL A 46 -26.36 17.39 40.14
CA VAL A 46 -25.29 18.03 39.34
C VAL A 46 -25.77 18.43 37.94
N ARG A 47 -25.80 19.75 37.70
CA ARG A 47 -26.17 20.32 36.38
C ARG A 47 -25.21 19.78 35.33
N PRO A 48 -25.67 19.10 34.28
CA PRO A 48 -24.85 18.88 33.10
C PRO A 48 -24.53 20.28 32.56
N ASP A 49 -23.25 20.61 32.39
CA ASP A 49 -22.76 21.73 31.55
C ASP A 49 -22.50 23.07 32.22
N ALA A 50 -22.03 23.07 33.47
CA ALA A 50 -21.50 24.30 34.06
C ALA A 50 -20.11 24.64 33.47
N SER A 51 -19.99 25.82 32.89
CA SER A 51 -18.70 26.44 32.53
C SER A 51 -18.13 27.14 33.75
N VAL A 52 -16.88 26.84 34.11
CA VAL A 52 -16.22 27.32 35.33
C VAL A 52 -14.77 27.68 35.02
N LEU A 53 -14.22 28.62 35.79
CA LEU A 53 -12.78 28.87 35.80
C LEU A 53 -12.07 27.70 36.50
N VAL A 54 -11.58 26.74 35.73
CA VAL A 54 -10.72 25.67 36.26
C VAL A 54 -9.27 26.09 36.06
N ARG A 55 -8.57 26.40 37.16
CA ARG A 55 -7.12 26.59 37.12
C ARG A 55 -6.46 25.23 37.28
N GLY A 56 -5.66 24.84 36.28
CA GLY A 56 -4.91 23.59 36.32
C GLY A 56 -3.86 23.59 37.42
N PRO A 57 -3.31 22.42 37.77
CA PRO A 57 -2.19 22.35 38.69
C PRO A 57 -1.01 23.16 38.15
N THR A 58 -0.36 23.94 38.99
CA THR A 58 0.93 24.54 38.63
C THR A 58 2.02 23.46 38.64
N PRO A 59 2.98 23.49 37.69
CA PRO A 59 4.08 22.54 37.58
C PRO A 59 4.82 22.23 38.88
N GLU A 60 5.00 23.25 39.73
CA GLU A 60 5.82 23.21 40.94
C GLU A 60 5.01 22.79 42.19
N ALA A 61 3.69 22.70 42.09
CA ALA A 61 2.85 22.38 43.23
C ALA A 61 2.83 20.87 43.50
N SER A 62 3.00 20.47 44.76
CA SER A 62 2.77 19.08 45.18
C SER A 62 1.29 18.79 45.49
N ARG A 63 0.48 19.85 45.72
CA ARG A 63 -0.95 19.76 46.01
C ARG A 63 -1.70 20.98 45.49
N PHE A 64 -2.98 20.80 45.16
CA PHE A 64 -3.90 21.89 44.85
C PHE A 64 -5.33 21.54 45.26
N THR A 65 -6.20 22.55 45.34
CA THR A 65 -7.63 22.34 45.58
C THR A 65 -8.39 22.53 44.28
N LEU A 66 -9.14 21.51 43.88
CA LEU A 66 -10.12 21.60 42.81
C LEU A 66 -11.47 21.98 43.42
N VAL A 67 -12.14 23.00 42.88
CA VAL A 67 -13.50 23.38 43.27
C VAL A 67 -14.43 23.14 42.08
N LEU A 68 -15.47 22.35 42.29
CA LEU A 68 -16.51 22.03 41.32
C LEU A 68 -17.58 23.13 41.27
N PRO A 69 -18.35 23.22 40.16
CA PRO A 69 -19.38 24.25 39.99
C PRO A 69 -20.49 24.27 41.05
N ASP A 70 -20.74 23.16 41.72
CA ASP A 70 -21.71 23.03 42.83
C ASP A 70 -21.13 23.45 44.19
N GLY A 71 -19.86 23.83 44.25
CA GLY A 71 -19.15 24.19 45.47
C GLY A 71 -18.50 23.01 46.19
N GLU A 72 -18.63 21.77 45.68
CA GLU A 72 -17.80 20.66 46.15
C GLU A 72 -16.33 20.94 45.86
N TRP A 73 -15.45 20.40 46.69
CA TRP A 73 -14.02 20.55 46.49
C TRP A 73 -13.28 19.27 46.81
N TYR A 74 -12.21 19.04 46.05
CA TYR A 74 -11.30 17.93 46.22
C TYR A 74 -9.91 18.46 46.45
N ARG A 75 -9.21 17.88 47.42
CA ARG A 75 -7.79 18.16 47.61
C ARG A 75 -6.99 17.15 46.82
N CYS A 76 -6.29 17.64 45.80
CA CYS A 76 -5.53 16.85 44.86
C CYS A 76 -4.06 16.80 45.30
N VAL A 77 -3.48 15.61 45.35
CA VAL A 77 -2.05 15.37 45.55
C VAL A 77 -1.46 14.95 44.21
N ILE A 78 -0.46 15.68 43.73
CA ILE A 78 0.21 15.35 42.47
C ILE A 78 1.23 14.26 42.74
N ASP A 79 1.06 13.11 42.08
CA ASP A 79 2.00 12.00 42.19
C ASP A 79 3.09 12.10 41.11
N SER A 80 2.74 12.61 39.92
CA SER A 80 3.71 12.86 38.84
C SER A 80 3.27 13.96 37.90
N THR A 81 4.26 14.64 37.30
CA THR A 81 4.07 15.57 36.19
C THR A 81 5.06 15.24 35.08
N ARG A 82 4.54 15.07 33.86
CA ARG A 82 5.33 14.86 32.65
C ARG A 82 5.23 16.09 31.76
N PHE A 83 6.36 16.66 31.37
CA PHE A 83 6.40 17.80 30.46
C PHE A 83 6.62 17.31 29.04
N ASP A 84 5.74 17.73 28.12
CA ASP A 84 6.01 17.63 26.68
C ASP A 84 6.77 18.88 26.22
N ARG A 85 6.47 20.04 26.82
CA ARG A 85 7.17 21.34 26.68
C ARG A 85 6.84 22.24 27.88
N PRO A 86 7.52 23.38 28.11
CA PRO A 86 7.33 24.17 29.34
C PRO A 86 5.88 24.61 29.61
N ASP A 87 5.09 24.85 28.57
CA ASP A 87 3.70 25.26 28.64
C ASP A 87 2.71 24.14 28.28
N ARG A 88 3.17 22.89 28.10
CA ARG A 88 2.32 21.71 27.92
C ARG A 88 2.82 20.52 28.74
N TYR A 89 2.00 20.09 29.68
CA TYR A 89 2.34 19.01 30.60
C TYR A 89 1.11 18.24 31.03
N VAL A 90 1.35 17.02 31.51
CA VAL A 90 0.32 16.15 32.08
C VAL A 90 0.65 15.90 33.54
N SER A 91 -0.28 16.24 34.43
CA SER A 91 -0.18 15.95 35.85
C SER A 91 -1.20 14.89 36.24
N LYS A 92 -0.74 13.86 36.93
CA LYS A 92 -1.57 12.78 37.49
C LYS A 92 -1.40 12.72 38.99
N GLY A 93 -2.47 12.34 39.68
CA GLY A 93 -2.35 11.93 41.07
C GLY A 93 -3.66 11.52 41.69
N ARG A 94 -3.71 11.65 43.01
CA ARG A 94 -4.76 11.11 43.88
C ARG A 94 -5.55 12.20 44.59
N LEU A 95 -6.76 11.86 45.04
CA LEU A 95 -7.64 12.75 45.79
C LEU A 95 -7.61 12.37 47.28
N GLU A 96 -7.26 13.32 48.16
CA GLU A 96 -7.24 13.08 49.60
C GLU A 96 -8.66 12.78 50.11
N GLY A 97 -8.80 11.73 50.91
CA GLY A 97 -10.09 11.32 51.50
C GLY A 97 -10.98 10.51 50.56
N CYS A 98 -10.59 10.30 49.29
CA CYS A 98 -11.31 9.47 48.34
C CYS A 98 -10.52 8.18 48.08
N PRO A 99 -10.91 7.03 48.66
CA PRO A 99 -10.31 5.74 48.30
C PRO A 99 -10.42 5.50 46.79
N PHE A 100 -9.30 5.15 46.14
CA PHE A 100 -9.18 5.01 44.67
C PHE A 100 -9.42 6.30 43.88
N GLY A 101 -9.51 7.44 44.54
CA GLY A 101 -9.76 8.72 43.90
C GLY A 101 -8.54 9.20 43.12
N GLU A 102 -8.71 9.49 41.84
CA GLU A 102 -7.62 9.91 40.94
C GLU A 102 -7.99 11.09 40.04
N PHE A 103 -6.98 11.76 39.50
CA PHE A 103 -7.14 12.74 38.44
C PHE A 103 -6.00 12.65 37.43
N LEU A 104 -6.28 13.07 36.21
CA LEU A 104 -5.29 13.33 35.16
C LEU A 104 -5.67 14.64 34.47
N PHE A 105 -4.76 15.60 34.48
CA PHE A 105 -4.91 16.88 33.80
C PHE A 105 -3.83 17.08 32.75
N LEU A 106 -4.25 17.27 31.51
CA LEU A 106 -3.47 17.88 30.45
C LEU A 106 -3.62 19.40 30.57
N VAL A 107 -2.50 20.09 30.76
CA VAL A 107 -2.42 21.54 30.68
C VAL A 107 -1.68 21.91 29.41
N ASP A 108 -2.23 22.80 28.60
CA ASP A 108 -1.60 23.33 27.38
C ASP A 108 -1.89 24.83 27.26
N ARG A 109 -0.85 25.67 27.34
CA ARG A 109 -0.94 27.15 27.32
C ARG A 109 -1.97 27.71 28.30
N GLY A 110 -2.05 27.12 29.49
CA GLY A 110 -2.98 27.52 30.56
C GLY A 110 -4.42 27.04 30.37
N ARG A 111 -4.74 26.31 29.30
CA ARG A 111 -6.02 25.59 29.16
C ARG A 111 -5.89 24.20 29.76
N VAL A 112 -6.96 23.71 30.36
CA VAL A 112 -6.98 22.45 31.10
C VAL A 112 -8.01 21.52 30.50
N ALA A 113 -7.57 20.33 30.12
CA ALA A 113 -8.45 19.19 29.86
C ALA A 113 -8.09 18.06 30.81
N GLY A 114 -9.07 17.25 31.22
CA GLY A 114 -8.74 16.12 32.07
C GLY A 114 -9.92 15.30 32.53
N MET A 115 -9.57 14.30 33.34
CA MET A 115 -10.48 13.43 34.02
C MET A 115 -10.24 13.53 35.54
N ILE A 116 -11.32 13.50 36.30
CA ILE A 116 -11.32 13.32 37.75
C ILE A 116 -12.23 12.13 38.06
N ALA A 117 -11.79 11.23 38.93
CA ALA A 117 -12.54 10.08 39.38
C ALA A 117 -12.58 10.10 40.91
N PRO A 118 -13.55 10.78 41.54
CA PRO A 118 -13.65 10.85 43.00
C PRO A 118 -14.21 9.56 43.63
N HIS A 119 -14.84 8.71 42.82
CA HIS A 119 -15.40 7.43 43.22
C HIS A 119 -15.20 6.41 42.10
N PRO A 120 -15.04 5.10 42.40
CA PRO A 120 -14.86 4.05 41.40
C PRO A 120 -15.88 4.08 40.25
N SER A 121 -17.15 4.39 40.55
CA SER A 121 -18.27 4.44 39.59
C SER A 121 -18.51 5.80 38.94
N LEU A 122 -17.72 6.84 39.27
CA LEU A 122 -17.95 8.20 38.79
C LEU A 122 -16.75 8.74 38.02
N ARG A 123 -17.02 9.44 36.92
CA ARG A 123 -16.04 10.23 36.18
C ARG A 123 -16.55 11.64 36.00
N LEU A 124 -15.65 12.60 36.15
CA LEU A 124 -15.84 13.97 35.72
C LEU A 124 -14.83 14.26 34.62
N ARG A 125 -15.29 14.93 33.58
CA ARG A 125 -14.44 15.45 32.53
C ARG A 125 -14.36 16.96 32.63
N VAL A 126 -13.16 17.48 32.45
CA VAL A 126 -12.88 18.91 32.29
C VAL A 126 -12.43 19.12 30.84
N LEU A 127 -13.06 20.06 30.13
CA LEU A 127 -12.64 20.49 28.80
C LEU A 127 -12.61 22.02 28.70
N PRO A 128 -11.59 22.61 28.07
CA PRO A 128 -11.56 24.05 27.87
C PRO A 128 -12.62 24.46 26.85
N THR A 129 -13.20 25.65 27.04
CA THR A 129 -14.10 26.25 26.06
C THR A 129 -13.32 27.16 25.11
N GLU A 130 -14.00 27.71 24.10
CA GLU A 130 -13.40 28.71 23.22
C GLU A 130 -12.99 29.98 23.98
N GLN A 131 -13.62 30.26 25.13
CA GLN A 131 -13.23 31.35 26.01
C GLN A 131 -12.00 30.97 26.85
N ALA A 132 -10.94 31.78 26.75
CA ALA A 132 -9.70 31.54 27.48
C ALA A 132 -9.91 31.46 29.00
N GLY A 133 -9.31 30.47 29.64
CA GLY A 133 -9.37 30.22 31.08
C GLY A 133 -10.66 29.56 31.58
N VAL A 134 -11.67 29.40 30.73
CA VAL A 134 -12.95 28.78 31.10
C VAL A 134 -12.96 27.32 30.64
N SER A 135 -13.38 26.42 31.52
CA SER A 135 -13.55 25.00 31.23
C SER A 135 -14.95 24.54 31.60
N ARG A 136 -15.53 23.65 30.79
CA ARG A 136 -16.78 22.95 31.10
C ARG A 136 -16.46 21.69 31.88
N VAL A 137 -17.22 21.45 32.94
CA VAL A 137 -17.15 20.21 33.71
C VAL A 137 -18.41 19.39 33.42
N THR A 138 -18.22 18.14 33.02
CA THR A 138 -19.32 17.19 32.79
C THR A 138 -19.14 15.95 33.65
N GLN A 139 -20.23 15.43 34.20
CA GLN A 139 -20.23 14.24 35.05
C GLN A 139 -20.82 13.02 34.33
N ARG A 140 -20.30 11.84 34.64
CA ARG A 140 -20.74 10.56 34.10
C ARG A 140 -20.68 9.48 35.17
N ALA A 141 -21.82 8.81 35.40
CA ALA A 141 -21.80 7.53 36.09
C ALA A 141 -21.35 6.45 35.10
N LEU A 142 -20.46 5.56 35.54
CA LEU A 142 -19.97 4.46 34.69
C LEU A 142 -21.07 3.48 34.29
N ALA A 143 -22.13 3.36 35.10
CA ALA A 143 -23.28 2.52 34.79
C ALA A 143 -24.08 3.03 33.56
N ASP A 144 -23.96 4.31 33.23
CA ASP A 144 -24.65 4.93 32.09
C ASP A 144 -23.83 4.85 30.79
N VAL A 145 -22.59 4.34 30.86
CA VAL A 145 -21.73 4.19 29.69
C VAL A 145 -22.22 2.98 28.91
N PRO A 146 -22.64 3.14 27.63
CA PRO A 146 -23.02 2.00 26.81
C PRO A 146 -21.83 1.03 26.67
N PRO A 147 -22.09 -0.28 26.58
CA PRO A 147 -21.02 -1.26 26.48
C PRO A 147 -20.15 -1.00 25.24
N GLY A 148 -18.87 -1.35 25.35
CA GLY A 148 -17.98 -1.45 24.20
C GLY A 148 -18.02 -2.85 23.59
N ALA A 149 -17.63 -2.97 22.33
CA ALA A 149 -17.49 -4.26 21.66
C ALA A 149 -16.25 -4.32 20.75
N SER A 150 -15.87 -5.55 20.39
CA SER A 150 -14.79 -5.86 19.47
C SER A 150 -15.40 -6.61 18.30
N ARG A 151 -15.14 -6.17 17.06
CA ARG A 151 -15.68 -6.83 15.87
C ARG A 151 -14.59 -7.61 15.15
N PRO A 152 -14.72 -8.93 14.99
CA PRO A 152 -13.76 -9.74 14.24
C PRO A 152 -13.68 -9.29 12.77
N PRO A 153 -12.57 -9.61 12.06
CA PRO A 153 -12.42 -9.26 10.65
C PRO A 153 -13.60 -9.72 9.78
N ASP A 154 -14.15 -8.81 8.98
CA ASP A 154 -15.23 -9.10 8.03
C ASP A 154 -14.73 -9.07 6.59
N PHE A 155 -14.25 -10.21 6.10
CA PHE A 155 -13.68 -10.33 4.75
C PHE A 155 -14.66 -10.01 3.61
N ARG A 156 -15.95 -9.77 3.88
CA ARG A 156 -16.90 -9.29 2.86
C ARG A 156 -16.69 -7.81 2.52
N LEU A 157 -16.15 -7.02 3.46
CA LEU A 157 -15.80 -5.61 3.22
C LEU A 157 -14.66 -5.47 2.20
N PHE A 158 -13.79 -6.48 2.17
CA PHE A 158 -12.62 -6.54 1.32
C PHE A 158 -12.62 -7.89 0.60
N PRO A 159 -13.41 -8.04 -0.47
CA PRO A 159 -13.43 -9.29 -1.22
C PRO A 159 -11.99 -9.64 -1.66
N PRO A 160 -11.63 -10.93 -1.70
CA PRO A 160 -10.37 -11.36 -2.29
C PRO A 160 -10.21 -10.70 -3.66
N ARG A 161 -9.03 -10.16 -3.96
CA ARG A 161 -8.76 -9.54 -5.25
C ARG A 161 -9.04 -10.56 -6.37
N GLY A 162 -10.22 -10.50 -6.96
CA GLY A 162 -10.70 -11.53 -7.90
C GLY A 162 -12.17 -11.45 -8.32
N SER A 163 -13.04 -10.68 -7.67
CA SER A 163 -14.43 -10.52 -8.14
C SER A 163 -14.75 -9.07 -8.50
N THR A 164 -14.82 -8.78 -9.79
CA THR A 164 -15.29 -7.53 -10.39
C THR A 164 -16.71 -7.17 -9.90
N PRO A 165 -16.96 -5.95 -9.40
CA PRO A 165 -18.30 -5.38 -9.38
C PRO A 165 -18.65 -4.83 -10.76
N ARG A 166 -19.80 -5.25 -11.28
CA ARG A 166 -20.35 -4.89 -12.59
C ARG A 166 -21.28 -3.69 -12.43
N GLY A 167 -20.92 -2.54 -13.02
CA GLY A 167 -21.80 -1.39 -13.33
C GLY A 167 -22.29 -0.60 -12.11
N THR A 168 -22.54 0.72 -12.12
CA THR A 168 -22.67 1.73 -13.18
C THR A 168 -22.46 3.09 -12.52
N SER A 169 -21.66 3.98 -13.11
CA SER A 169 -21.66 5.42 -12.73
C SER A 169 -23.01 6.06 -13.09
N PRO A 170 -23.36 7.18 -12.43
CA PRO A 170 -23.40 8.41 -13.20
C PRO A 170 -22.68 9.60 -12.56
N LEU A 171 -22.33 10.51 -13.46
CA LEU A 171 -21.62 11.77 -13.27
C LEU A 171 -22.25 12.71 -12.23
N GLY A 172 -21.39 13.43 -11.50
CA GLY A 172 -21.72 14.64 -10.78
C GLY A 172 -20.49 15.53 -10.62
N SER A 173 -20.38 16.53 -11.49
CA SER A 173 -19.39 17.62 -11.44
C SER A 173 -19.48 18.36 -10.11
N ALA A 174 -18.40 18.40 -9.33
CA ALA A 174 -18.24 19.36 -8.23
C ALA A 174 -16.91 20.11 -8.35
N THR A 175 -17.07 21.42 -8.42
CA THR A 175 -16.11 22.45 -8.77
C THR A 175 -15.01 22.59 -7.71
N ARG A 176 -13.79 22.82 -8.18
CA ARG A 176 -12.57 23.11 -7.42
C ARG A 176 -12.75 24.35 -6.51
N GLY A 177 -13.05 24.12 -5.23
CA GLY A 177 -13.07 25.14 -4.18
C GLY A 177 -11.81 25.07 -3.31
N LYS A 178 -10.95 26.09 -3.41
CA LYS A 178 -9.81 26.28 -2.51
C LYS A 178 -10.30 26.44 -1.06
N PHE A 179 -9.86 25.57 -0.16
CA PHE A 179 -9.80 25.89 1.27
C PHE A 179 -8.38 25.70 1.78
N SER A 180 -7.79 26.85 2.11
CA SER A 180 -6.53 27.03 2.81
C SER A 180 -6.85 27.22 4.29
N SER A 181 -6.31 26.34 5.15
CA SER A 181 -5.85 26.68 6.50
C SER A 181 -5.07 25.48 7.06
N THR A 182 -3.81 25.38 6.65
CA THR A 182 -2.84 24.44 7.17
C THR A 182 -2.42 24.88 8.57
N VAL A 183 -2.73 24.09 9.60
CA VAL A 183 -2.01 24.13 10.88
C VAL A 183 -1.12 22.90 10.92
N THR A 184 0.10 23.06 10.43
CA THR A 184 1.17 22.08 10.56
C THR A 184 1.71 22.19 11.99
N ALA A 185 1.56 21.13 12.79
CA ALA A 185 2.32 21.02 14.03
C ALA A 185 3.79 20.71 13.70
N PRO A 186 4.77 21.41 14.29
CA PRO A 186 6.18 21.15 14.02
C PRO A 186 6.60 19.79 14.57
N ARG A 187 7.32 19.01 13.74
CA ARG A 187 8.11 17.85 14.17
C ARG A 187 9.33 18.38 14.95
N GLU A 188 9.41 18.07 16.24
CA GLU A 188 10.66 18.20 16.99
C GLU A 188 11.38 16.85 16.99
N ASP A 189 12.39 16.77 16.12
CA ASP A 189 13.52 15.86 16.28
C ASP A 189 14.45 16.43 17.35
N THR A 190 14.41 15.86 18.56
CA THR A 190 15.57 15.86 19.46
C THR A 190 15.66 14.51 20.17
N LEU A 191 16.47 13.63 19.60
CA LEU A 191 16.94 12.41 20.24
C LEU A 191 17.86 12.76 21.41
N SER A 192 17.49 12.32 22.61
CA SER A 192 18.46 11.93 23.64
C SER A 192 18.21 10.45 23.97
N SER A 193 19.30 9.71 24.14
CA SER A 193 19.36 8.25 24.09
C SER A 193 18.82 7.57 25.35
N GLU A 194 17.51 7.40 25.44
CA GLU A 194 16.87 6.35 26.23
C GLU A 194 15.96 5.54 25.30
N SER A 195 15.93 4.22 25.47
CA SER A 195 15.25 3.24 24.60
C SER A 195 13.97 3.79 23.94
N SER A 196 13.95 3.95 22.62
CA SER A 196 12.79 4.48 21.91
C SER A 196 11.60 3.52 22.08
N HIS A 197 10.66 3.89 22.96
CA HIS A 197 9.36 3.24 23.07
C HIS A 197 8.70 3.18 21.68
N PRO A 198 8.03 2.07 21.30
CA PRO A 198 7.25 2.05 20.06
C PRO A 198 6.21 3.17 20.07
N LEU A 199 6.33 4.10 19.13
CA LEU A 199 5.40 5.22 18.95
C LEU A 199 4.42 4.84 17.86
N ILE A 200 3.16 4.67 18.24
CA ILE A 200 2.05 4.32 17.36
C ILE A 200 1.33 5.61 16.97
N ASP A 201 1.33 5.91 15.68
CA ASP A 201 0.72 7.10 15.12
C ASP A 201 -0.79 6.92 14.92
N VAL A 202 -1.60 7.85 15.44
CA VAL A 202 -3.06 7.79 15.36
C VAL A 202 -3.60 8.96 14.56
N LEU A 203 -4.38 8.65 13.51
CA LEU A 203 -5.26 9.60 12.84
C LEU A 203 -6.59 9.59 13.57
N ILE A 204 -6.97 10.73 14.12
CA ILE A 204 -8.31 10.93 14.69
C ILE A 204 -9.12 11.76 13.72
N VAL A 205 -10.30 11.25 13.36
CA VAL A 205 -11.30 12.00 12.59
C VAL A 205 -12.56 12.20 13.43
N TYR A 206 -13.36 13.21 13.08
CA TYR A 206 -14.56 13.54 13.85
C TYR A 206 -15.68 14.08 12.97
N THR A 207 -16.91 13.74 13.34
CA THR A 207 -18.12 14.23 12.65
C THR A 207 -18.46 15.67 13.07
N PRO A 208 -19.30 16.39 12.29
CA PRO A 208 -19.81 17.70 12.68
C PRO A 208 -20.60 17.67 14.01
N ASN A 209 -21.34 16.59 14.26
CA ASN A 209 -22.09 16.41 15.50
C ASN A 209 -21.14 16.21 16.69
N ALA A 210 -20.10 15.39 16.54
CA ALA A 210 -19.08 15.17 17.56
C ALA A 210 -18.42 16.50 17.97
N LYS A 211 -18.13 17.37 16.99
CA LYS A 211 -17.63 18.72 17.26
C LYS A 211 -18.60 19.59 18.05
N THR A 212 -19.88 19.51 17.73
CA THR A 212 -20.92 20.30 18.37
C THR A 212 -21.09 19.92 19.84
N VAL A 213 -21.14 18.62 20.15
CA VAL A 213 -21.42 18.16 21.53
C VAL A 213 -20.30 18.50 22.53
N VAL A 214 -19.05 18.60 22.07
CA VAL A 214 -17.92 19.03 22.91
C VAL A 214 -17.68 20.54 22.89
N GLY A 215 -18.57 21.32 22.27
CA GLY A 215 -18.55 22.78 22.34
C GLY A 215 -17.61 23.46 21.34
N GLY A 216 -17.29 22.83 20.21
CA GLY A 216 -16.57 23.45 19.10
C GLY A 216 -15.18 22.90 18.85
N GLN A 217 -14.36 23.69 18.15
CA GLN A 217 -13.06 23.22 17.65
C GLN A 217 -12.08 22.99 18.81
N THR A 218 -12.07 23.89 19.79
CA THR A 218 -11.26 23.74 21.01
C THR A 218 -11.65 22.47 21.76
N GLY A 219 -12.95 22.19 21.89
CA GLY A 219 -13.44 20.98 22.54
C GLY A 219 -12.94 19.69 21.89
N VAL A 220 -13.01 19.60 20.56
CA VAL A 220 -12.51 18.41 19.82
C VAL A 220 -11.01 18.26 19.98
N GLN A 221 -10.25 19.35 19.81
CA GLN A 221 -8.79 19.31 19.91
C GLN A 221 -8.35 18.82 21.29
N TYR A 222 -8.93 19.33 22.36
CA TYR A 222 -8.56 18.93 23.71
C TYR A 222 -9.12 17.56 24.09
N THR A 223 -10.24 17.14 23.53
CA THR A 223 -10.75 15.77 23.68
C THR A 223 -9.81 14.76 23.02
N ALA A 224 -9.35 15.03 21.79
CA ALA A 224 -8.41 14.17 21.08
C ALA A 224 -7.06 14.07 21.81
N ASN A 225 -6.52 15.19 22.29
CA ASN A 225 -5.30 15.16 23.09
C ASN A 225 -5.50 14.41 24.41
N LEU A 226 -6.61 14.66 25.13
CA LEU A 226 -6.92 13.94 26.36
C LEU A 226 -7.03 12.43 26.10
N ALA A 227 -7.69 12.00 25.02
CA ALA A 227 -7.80 10.59 24.65
C ALA A 227 -6.42 9.90 24.54
N ILE A 228 -5.47 10.56 23.87
CA ILE A 228 -4.08 10.08 23.73
C ILE A 228 -3.40 10.00 25.09
N GLU A 229 -3.59 11.00 25.96
CA GLU A 229 -2.99 11.01 27.30
C GLU A 229 -3.55 9.94 28.23
N LEU A 230 -4.87 9.71 28.19
CA LEU A 230 -5.51 8.64 28.97
C LEU A 230 -5.03 7.27 28.49
N ALA A 231 -4.89 7.07 27.17
CA ALA A 231 -4.33 5.83 26.62
C ALA A 231 -2.86 5.62 27.04
N ASN A 232 -2.03 6.67 26.95
CA ASN A 232 -0.63 6.61 27.37
C ASN A 232 -0.45 6.36 28.87
N ASP A 233 -1.31 6.94 29.70
CA ASP A 233 -1.37 6.65 31.13
C ASP A 233 -1.75 5.19 31.41
N ALA A 234 -2.68 4.63 30.64
CA ALA A 234 -3.03 3.21 30.72
C ALA A 234 -1.85 2.31 30.37
N TYR A 235 -1.12 2.60 29.29
CA TYR A 235 0.06 1.83 28.91
C TYR A 235 1.15 1.91 29.97
N LEU A 236 1.47 3.10 30.47
CA LEU A 236 2.43 3.30 31.55
C LEU A 236 2.06 2.50 32.80
N SER A 237 0.82 2.68 33.27
CA SER A 237 0.32 2.06 34.50
C SER A 237 0.23 0.52 34.38
N SER A 238 0.17 -0.01 33.16
CA SER A 238 0.09 -1.44 32.87
C SER A 238 1.42 -2.09 32.49
N LEU A 239 2.54 -1.34 32.56
CA LEU A 239 3.86 -1.79 32.12
C LEU A 239 3.93 -2.15 30.62
N CYS A 240 3.15 -1.44 29.80
CA CYS A 240 3.23 -1.55 28.35
C CYS A 240 4.33 -0.64 27.78
N THR A 241 5.01 -1.11 26.74
CA THR A 241 6.17 -0.43 26.13
C THR A 241 5.78 0.68 25.15
N GLN A 242 4.64 0.57 24.48
CA GLN A 242 4.22 1.52 23.44
C GLN A 242 3.60 2.82 23.97
N ARG A 243 3.64 3.88 23.17
CA ARG A 243 2.86 5.11 23.37
C ARG A 243 2.15 5.49 22.07
N LEU A 244 0.99 6.13 22.20
CA LEU A 244 0.29 6.76 21.09
C LEU A 244 0.79 8.18 20.90
N ARG A 245 0.83 8.60 19.63
CA ARG A 245 1.01 9.99 19.21
C ARG A 245 -0.15 10.38 18.31
N LEU A 246 -0.71 11.57 18.53
CA LEU A 246 -1.69 12.14 17.59
C LEU A 246 -0.94 12.56 16.32
N ALA A 247 -1.07 11.79 15.25
CA ALA A 247 -0.44 12.09 13.97
C ALA A 247 -1.19 13.21 13.24
N HIS A 248 -2.52 13.13 13.24
CA HIS A 248 -3.37 14.16 12.67
C HIS A 248 -4.79 14.14 13.25
N LEU A 249 -5.45 15.30 13.20
CA LEU A 249 -6.83 15.49 13.61
C LEU A 249 -7.60 16.22 12.50
N ALA A 250 -8.63 15.59 11.93
CA ALA A 250 -9.37 16.16 10.80
C ALA A 250 -10.89 15.98 10.91
N PRO A 251 -11.70 16.95 10.46
CA PRO A 251 -13.14 16.75 10.31
C PRO A 251 -13.44 15.84 9.11
N VAL A 252 -14.53 15.09 9.18
CA VAL A 252 -15.12 14.36 8.04
C VAL A 252 -16.53 14.86 7.75
N GLN A 253 -16.95 14.81 6.49
CA GLN A 253 -18.32 15.17 6.09
C GLN A 253 -19.23 13.95 6.17
N TYR A 254 -19.42 13.44 7.39
CA TYR A 254 -20.20 12.25 7.66
C TYR A 254 -21.34 12.52 8.65
N TYR A 255 -22.51 11.94 8.36
CA TYR A 255 -23.66 11.92 9.24
C TYR A 255 -23.77 10.55 9.91
N GLU A 256 -23.82 10.56 11.23
CA GLU A 256 -23.84 9.36 12.07
C GLU A 256 -25.12 8.55 11.81
N SER A 257 -24.97 7.24 11.65
CA SER A 257 -26.10 6.33 11.45
C SER A 257 -26.86 6.00 12.75
N GLY A 258 -26.21 6.24 13.89
CA GLY A 258 -26.67 5.80 15.21
C GLY A 258 -26.27 4.36 15.54
N SER A 259 -25.60 3.64 14.63
CA SER A 259 -25.03 2.32 14.88
C SER A 259 -23.52 2.32 14.69
N ALA A 260 -22.77 2.04 15.75
CA ALA A 260 -21.31 1.99 15.74
C ALA A 260 -20.78 1.01 14.69
N SER A 261 -21.49 -0.10 14.43
CA SER A 261 -21.10 -1.08 13.41
C SER A 261 -21.20 -0.52 12.00
N THR A 262 -22.25 0.24 11.71
CA THR A 262 -22.45 0.88 10.39
C THR A 262 -21.47 2.03 10.21
N ASP A 263 -21.24 2.83 11.25
CA ASP A 263 -20.30 3.94 11.22
C ASP A 263 -18.85 3.44 11.07
N LEU A 264 -18.50 2.33 11.74
CA LEU A 264 -17.20 1.67 11.57
C LEU A 264 -17.00 1.10 10.16
N ASP A 265 -18.03 0.48 9.59
CA ASP A 265 -18.00 -0.01 8.20
C ASP A 265 -17.76 1.15 7.22
N ALA A 266 -18.48 2.27 7.38
CA ALA A 266 -18.33 3.46 6.55
C ALA A 266 -16.95 4.12 6.71
N LEU A 267 -16.36 4.07 7.90
CA LEU A 267 -14.98 4.57 8.13
C LEU A 267 -13.92 3.71 7.44
N THR A 268 -14.19 2.41 7.29
CA THR A 268 -13.20 1.40 6.93
C THR A 268 -13.19 1.09 5.43
N ARG A 269 -14.37 1.05 4.80
CA ARG A 269 -14.51 0.67 3.38
C ARG A 269 -13.96 1.78 2.47
N PRO A 270 -13.10 1.45 1.50
CA PRO A 270 -12.65 2.42 0.50
C PRO A 270 -13.62 2.50 -0.68
N ALA A 271 -13.72 3.69 -1.26
CA ALA A 271 -14.45 4.00 -2.49
C ALA A 271 -15.95 3.68 -2.44
N ASP A 272 -16.57 3.77 -1.26
CA ASP A 272 -18.02 3.63 -1.08
C ASP A 272 -18.76 4.99 -1.05
N GLY A 273 -18.01 6.09 -1.20
CA GLY A 273 -18.53 7.45 -1.19
C GLY A 273 -18.69 8.04 0.22
N LEU A 274 -18.30 7.31 1.27
CA LEU A 274 -18.38 7.75 2.66
C LEU A 274 -16.97 7.83 3.24
N MET A 275 -16.57 9.02 3.70
CA MET A 275 -15.28 9.22 4.39
C MET A 275 -14.05 8.71 3.62
N ASP A 276 -14.12 8.60 2.29
CA ASP A 276 -13.04 8.11 1.43
C ASP A 276 -11.74 8.94 1.59
N GLU A 277 -11.87 10.21 1.98
CA GLU A 277 -10.74 11.08 2.29
C GLU A 277 -9.88 10.55 3.46
N VAL A 278 -10.45 9.76 4.37
CA VAL A 278 -9.77 9.24 5.56
C VAL A 278 -8.65 8.28 5.17
N ILE A 279 -8.85 7.46 4.14
CA ILE A 279 -7.81 6.55 3.63
C ILE A 279 -6.62 7.35 3.07
N THR A 280 -6.89 8.48 2.43
CA THR A 280 -5.82 9.38 1.93
C THR A 280 -5.09 10.05 3.09
N LEU A 281 -5.83 10.63 4.05
CA LEU A 281 -5.25 11.23 5.26
C LEU A 281 -4.39 10.23 6.04
N ARG A 282 -4.86 8.99 6.20
CA ARG A 282 -4.11 7.94 6.91
C ARG A 282 -2.74 7.73 6.26
N ARG A 283 -2.68 7.69 4.93
CA ARG A 283 -1.43 7.53 4.16
C ARG A 283 -0.54 8.76 4.26
N ASP A 284 -1.10 9.95 4.10
CA ASP A 284 -0.36 11.22 4.11
C ASP A 284 0.32 11.46 5.47
N TYR A 285 -0.37 11.13 6.56
CA TYR A 285 0.14 11.29 7.92
C TYR A 285 0.78 10.02 8.50
N ARG A 286 0.84 8.94 7.70
CA ARG A 286 1.40 7.63 8.07
C ARG A 286 0.83 7.10 9.41
N ALA A 287 -0.48 7.20 9.58
CA ALA A 287 -1.13 6.79 10.82
C ALA A 287 -1.35 5.28 10.89
N ASP A 288 -0.75 4.65 11.90
CA ASP A 288 -0.88 3.23 12.20
C ASP A 288 -2.31 2.84 12.53
N LEU A 289 -3.00 3.67 13.33
CA LEU A 289 -4.39 3.47 13.73
C LEU A 289 -5.26 4.63 13.26
N VAL A 290 -6.52 4.34 12.94
CA VAL A 290 -7.55 5.34 12.64
C VAL A 290 -8.68 5.25 13.65
N HIS A 291 -9.12 6.40 14.16
CA HIS A 291 -10.25 6.49 15.07
C HIS A 291 -11.24 7.56 14.63
N LEU A 292 -12.53 7.24 14.64
CA LEU A 292 -13.61 8.21 14.43
C LEU A 292 -14.34 8.52 15.74
N PHE A 293 -14.37 9.80 16.08
CA PHE A 293 -15.23 10.31 17.13
C PHE A 293 -16.62 10.62 16.61
N LEU A 294 -17.61 10.01 17.24
CA LEU A 294 -19.05 10.18 17.01
C LEU A 294 -19.68 10.96 18.18
N ALA A 295 -20.80 11.66 17.95
CA ALA A 295 -21.59 12.24 19.02
C ALA A 295 -22.46 11.19 19.72
N ASN A 296 -23.08 10.27 18.96
CA ASN A 296 -23.93 9.21 19.50
C ASN A 296 -23.83 7.91 18.68
N ALA A 297 -23.96 6.77 19.36
CA ALA A 297 -24.09 5.44 18.76
C ALA A 297 -24.78 4.48 19.74
N ASP A 298 -25.16 3.30 19.27
CA ASP A 298 -25.69 2.18 20.06
C ASP A 298 -24.65 1.54 21.02
N LEU A 299 -23.36 1.76 20.78
CA LEU A 299 -22.23 1.31 21.60
C LEU A 299 -21.35 2.48 22.02
N GLY A 300 -20.68 2.35 23.17
CA GLY A 300 -19.76 3.37 23.68
C GLY A 300 -18.46 3.45 22.87
N ASP A 301 -18.00 2.28 22.43
CA ASP A 301 -16.84 2.07 21.56
C ASP A 301 -17.00 0.79 20.73
N LEU A 302 -16.41 0.80 19.53
CA LEU A 302 -16.27 -0.38 18.68
C LEU A 302 -14.96 -0.30 17.90
N GLY A 303 -14.15 -1.35 17.97
CA GLY A 303 -12.95 -1.47 17.15
C GLY A 303 -12.93 -2.78 16.37
N TRP A 304 -12.27 -2.77 15.21
CA TRP A 304 -11.93 -4.03 14.55
C TRP A 304 -10.93 -4.79 15.39
N LEU A 305 -11.23 -6.05 15.69
CA LEU A 305 -10.33 -6.96 16.38
C LEU A 305 -9.29 -7.47 15.38
N ASN A 306 -8.08 -6.92 15.45
CA ASN A 306 -6.99 -7.38 14.60
C ASN A 306 -6.43 -8.69 15.17
N ASN A 307 -7.01 -9.80 14.72
CA ASN A 307 -6.82 -11.12 15.32
C ASN A 307 -5.59 -11.88 14.79
N PHE A 308 -4.76 -11.23 13.98
CA PHE A 308 -3.55 -11.81 13.38
C PHE A 308 -2.31 -11.35 14.14
N SER A 309 -1.34 -12.25 14.34
CA SER A 309 -0.04 -11.88 14.92
C SER A 309 0.77 -10.91 14.06
N THR A 310 0.51 -10.85 12.75
CA THR A 310 1.18 -9.96 11.80
C THR A 310 0.42 -8.68 11.45
N PHE A 311 -0.70 -8.38 12.15
CA PHE A 311 -1.52 -7.16 12.09
C PHE A 311 -1.80 -6.56 10.69
N ASN A 312 -3.07 -6.50 10.32
CA ASN A 312 -3.47 -5.95 9.03
C ASN A 312 -3.95 -4.49 9.16
N GLU A 313 -3.42 -3.58 8.33
CA GLU A 313 -3.84 -2.17 8.30
C GLU A 313 -5.35 -2.01 8.08
N THR A 314 -5.95 -2.91 7.30
CA THR A 314 -7.38 -2.96 6.98
C THR A 314 -8.26 -3.03 8.23
N TRP A 315 -7.78 -3.67 9.29
CA TRP A 315 -8.51 -3.90 10.55
C TRP A 315 -8.05 -2.97 11.67
N SER A 316 -7.47 -1.81 11.33
CA SER A 316 -6.92 -0.85 12.30
C SER A 316 -7.77 0.42 12.38
N PHE A 317 -9.10 0.26 12.33
CA PHE A 317 -10.08 1.33 12.42
C PHE A 317 -11.00 1.09 13.63
N SER A 318 -11.37 2.18 14.30
CA SER A 318 -12.24 2.13 15.47
C SER A 318 -13.12 3.37 15.56
N VAL A 319 -14.22 3.28 16.31
CA VAL A 319 -15.13 4.38 16.59
C VAL A 319 -15.40 4.47 18.10
N SER A 320 -15.66 5.68 18.60
CA SER A 320 -16.19 5.85 19.96
C SER A 320 -16.99 7.14 20.10
N ILE A 321 -17.86 7.17 21.13
CA ILE A 321 -18.60 8.37 21.48
C ILE A 321 -17.66 9.37 22.16
N ILE A 322 -17.50 10.55 21.53
CA ILE A 322 -16.59 11.60 21.98
C ILE A 322 -16.93 12.14 23.38
N SER A 323 -18.21 12.09 23.75
CA SER A 323 -18.69 12.57 25.05
C SER A 323 -18.31 11.64 26.21
N LEU A 324 -17.70 10.47 25.93
CA LEU A 324 -17.34 9.44 26.91
C LEU A 324 -15.83 9.24 27.08
N VAL A 325 -14.98 10.12 26.50
CA VAL A 325 -13.51 9.96 26.47
C VAL A 325 -12.88 9.74 27.85
N GLU A 326 -13.40 10.41 28.88
CA GLU A 326 -12.92 10.33 30.27
C GLU A 326 -13.16 8.96 30.91
N THR A 327 -13.94 8.13 30.23
CA THR A 327 -14.23 6.77 30.63
C THR A 327 -13.33 5.78 29.88
N ASP A 328 -12.34 6.22 29.09
CA ASP A 328 -11.38 5.36 28.38
C ASP A 328 -11.98 4.55 27.21
N THR A 329 -13.13 4.96 26.65
CA THR A 329 -13.75 4.33 25.45
C THR A 329 -12.82 4.36 24.24
N PHE A 330 -12.11 5.47 24.02
CA PHE A 330 -11.08 5.57 22.98
C PHE A 330 -9.99 4.50 23.16
N THR A 331 -9.43 4.40 24.38
CA THR A 331 -8.35 3.46 24.71
C THR A 331 -8.77 2.01 24.48
N ARG A 332 -10.03 1.69 24.79
CA ARG A 332 -10.62 0.37 24.50
C ARG A 332 -10.74 0.09 23.02
N ALA A 333 -11.30 1.03 22.26
CA ALA A 333 -11.51 0.89 20.83
C ALA A 333 -10.19 0.64 20.08
N VAL A 334 -9.14 1.41 20.41
CA VAL A 334 -7.80 1.18 19.84
C VAL A 334 -7.14 -0.09 20.41
N GLY A 335 -7.50 -0.53 21.62
CA GLY A 335 -7.14 -1.82 22.18
C GLY A 335 -7.56 -2.99 21.27
N SER A 336 -8.78 -2.95 20.73
CA SER A 336 -9.28 -3.95 19.77
C SER A 336 -8.46 -3.96 18.48
N ASN A 337 -8.13 -2.78 17.94
CA ASN A 337 -7.25 -2.65 16.76
C ASN A 337 -5.86 -3.25 17.01
N MET A 338 -5.43 -3.31 18.27
CA MET A 338 -4.17 -3.88 18.73
C MET A 338 -4.30 -5.33 19.22
N GLY A 339 -5.43 -5.98 18.92
CA GLY A 339 -5.65 -7.41 19.11
C GLY A 339 -6.20 -7.79 20.49
N LEU A 340 -6.66 -6.83 21.28
CA LEU A 340 -7.29 -7.13 22.56
C LEU A 340 -8.79 -7.37 22.39
N ASP A 341 -9.27 -8.46 22.97
CA ASP A 341 -10.70 -8.69 23.11
C ASP A 341 -11.12 -8.52 24.58
N HIS A 342 -12.41 -8.72 24.84
CA HIS A 342 -13.04 -8.51 26.13
C HIS A 342 -12.63 -9.59 27.14
N ASP A 343 -13.54 -10.06 27.97
CA ASP A 343 -13.23 -11.09 28.94
C ASP A 343 -12.91 -12.43 28.25
N TRP A 344 -12.02 -13.21 28.87
CA TRP A 344 -11.64 -14.52 28.37
C TRP A 344 -12.88 -15.41 28.13
N HIS A 345 -12.85 -16.15 27.02
CA HIS A 345 -13.84 -17.15 26.65
C HIS A 345 -13.14 -18.42 26.11
N PRO A 346 -13.78 -19.60 26.17
CA PRO A 346 -13.19 -20.82 25.63
C PRO A 346 -13.01 -20.75 24.10
N PRO A 347 -12.08 -21.54 23.53
CA PRO A 347 -11.85 -21.60 22.07
C PRO A 347 -13.11 -21.95 21.26
N PRO A 348 -13.16 -21.57 19.96
CA PRO A 348 -12.09 -20.96 19.17
C PRO A 348 -11.82 -19.50 19.54
N LEU A 349 -10.56 -19.15 19.77
CA LEU A 349 -10.16 -17.79 20.12
C LEU A 349 -10.03 -16.95 18.84
N GLN A 350 -10.41 -15.69 18.94
CA GLN A 350 -10.36 -14.73 17.84
C GLN A 350 -9.34 -13.63 18.13
N THR A 351 -8.33 -13.92 18.94
CA THR A 351 -7.28 -13.01 19.37
C THR A 351 -5.92 -13.51 18.90
N PRO A 352 -4.92 -12.63 18.73
CA PRO A 352 -3.57 -13.03 18.30
C PRO A 352 -2.88 -13.94 19.32
N TYR A 353 -3.23 -13.82 20.60
CA TYR A 353 -2.71 -14.68 21.67
C TYR A 353 -3.80 -15.11 22.65
N PRO A 354 -3.68 -16.32 23.27
CA PRO A 354 -4.68 -16.86 24.19
C PRO A 354 -4.97 -16.02 25.44
N TYR A 355 -4.15 -15.02 25.72
CA TYR A 355 -4.21 -14.16 26.90
C TYR A 355 -4.56 -12.69 26.56
N SER A 356 -4.97 -12.39 25.32
CA SER A 356 -5.27 -11.01 24.86
C SER A 356 -6.64 -10.52 25.31
N PHE A 357 -6.95 -10.69 26.59
CA PHE A 357 -8.30 -10.48 27.14
C PHE A 357 -8.28 -9.50 28.30
N GLY A 358 -9.36 -8.74 28.44
CA GLY A 358 -9.74 -8.09 29.69
C GLY A 358 -9.95 -9.07 30.84
N TYR A 359 -9.94 -8.51 32.04
CA TYR A 359 -10.06 -9.22 33.30
C TYR A 359 -10.93 -8.46 34.29
N ALA A 360 -11.87 -9.16 34.91
CA ALA A 360 -12.65 -8.70 36.05
C ALA A 360 -12.28 -9.49 37.31
N PHE A 361 -12.28 -8.82 38.46
CA PHE A 361 -11.91 -9.40 39.74
C PHE A 361 -12.54 -8.64 40.91
N THR A 362 -12.66 -9.31 42.05
CA THR A 362 -13.05 -8.67 43.32
C THR A 362 -11.79 -8.24 44.05
N GLY A 363 -11.66 -6.95 44.35
CA GLY A 363 -10.53 -6.43 45.12
C GLY A 363 -10.71 -6.62 46.63
N ASN A 364 -9.68 -6.30 47.42
CA ASN A 364 -9.70 -6.47 48.88
C ASN A 364 -10.76 -5.61 49.59
N SER A 365 -11.15 -4.49 48.97
CA SER A 365 -12.25 -3.66 49.46
C SER A 365 -13.65 -4.24 49.17
N GLY A 366 -13.74 -5.33 48.40
CA GLY A 366 -14.99 -5.96 47.98
C GLY A 366 -15.60 -5.39 46.70
N PHE A 367 -15.02 -4.33 46.13
CA PHE A 367 -15.46 -3.83 44.83
C PHE A 367 -15.15 -4.82 43.71
N ASN A 368 -16.11 -4.98 42.79
CA ASN A 368 -15.88 -5.66 41.52
C ASN A 368 -15.23 -4.67 40.53
N TRP A 369 -13.99 -4.97 40.16
CA TRP A 369 -13.16 -4.18 39.26
C TRP A 369 -13.06 -4.83 37.88
N GLY A 370 -12.98 -4.02 36.85
CA GLY A 370 -12.71 -4.43 35.47
C GLY A 370 -11.56 -3.66 34.89
N THR A 371 -10.54 -4.36 34.38
CA THR A 371 -9.52 -3.77 33.50
C THR A 371 -10.16 -3.23 32.22
N LEU A 372 -9.43 -2.39 31.48
CA LEU A 372 -9.96 -1.60 30.36
C LEU A 372 -10.81 -2.41 29.40
N MET A 373 -10.39 -3.61 29.00
CA MET A 373 -11.11 -4.43 28.03
C MET A 373 -12.24 -5.29 28.64
N SER A 374 -12.36 -5.38 29.96
CA SER A 374 -13.41 -6.19 30.59
C SER A 374 -14.80 -5.57 30.39
N ASN A 375 -15.80 -6.41 30.13
CA ASN A 375 -17.22 -6.07 30.17
C ASN A 375 -17.92 -6.61 31.43
N ARG A 376 -17.20 -7.33 32.31
CA ARG A 376 -17.74 -7.97 33.51
C ARG A 376 -17.49 -7.20 34.80
N GLY A 377 -16.56 -6.23 34.79
CA GLY A 377 -16.25 -5.41 35.96
C GLY A 377 -17.22 -4.24 36.11
N ALA A 378 -17.83 -4.10 37.29
CA ALA A 378 -18.76 -3.00 37.57
C ALA A 378 -18.04 -1.64 37.68
N ASN A 379 -16.77 -1.63 38.09
CA ASN A 379 -15.96 -0.42 38.21
C ASN A 379 -14.74 -0.55 37.30
N ARG A 380 -14.66 0.28 36.27
CA ARG A 380 -13.53 0.24 35.33
C ARG A 380 -12.29 0.91 35.91
N ILE A 381 -11.14 0.26 35.75
CA ILE A 381 -9.82 0.79 36.10
C ILE A 381 -9.02 1.03 34.83
N ARG A 382 -8.19 2.08 34.82
CA ARG A 382 -7.32 2.39 33.69
C ARG A 382 -6.06 1.52 33.69
N LEU A 383 -6.26 0.22 33.56
CA LEU A 383 -5.21 -0.78 33.40
C LEU A 383 -5.61 -1.76 32.30
N HIS A 384 -4.67 -2.10 31.43
CA HIS A 384 -4.73 -3.34 30.67
C HIS A 384 -4.40 -4.51 31.61
N SER A 385 -5.02 -5.67 31.39
CA SER A 385 -4.82 -6.80 32.28
C SER A 385 -3.35 -7.22 32.35
N ASN A 386 -2.83 -7.30 33.58
CA ASN A 386 -1.44 -7.63 33.87
C ASN A 386 -1.34 -8.29 35.26
N PRO A 387 -0.98 -9.58 35.36
CA PRO A 387 -0.85 -10.27 36.65
C PRO A 387 0.27 -9.73 37.55
N ASN A 388 1.17 -8.90 37.01
CA ASN A 388 2.27 -8.29 37.76
C ASN A 388 1.93 -6.88 38.29
N VAL A 389 0.72 -6.37 38.02
CA VAL A 389 0.24 -5.08 38.55
C VAL A 389 -0.89 -5.36 39.52
N LEU A 390 -0.79 -4.84 40.74
CA LEU A 390 -1.82 -4.97 41.75
C LEU A 390 -2.78 -3.77 41.68
N TRP A 391 -4.07 -4.05 41.85
CA TRP A 391 -5.09 -3.05 42.11
C TRP A 391 -5.97 -3.51 43.27
N ASP A 392 -6.20 -2.63 44.25
CA ASP A 392 -6.93 -2.99 45.48
C ASP A 392 -6.37 -4.28 46.13
N GLY A 393 -5.03 -4.40 46.11
CA GLY A 393 -4.27 -5.51 46.67
C GLY A 393 -4.39 -6.85 45.93
N VAL A 394 -5.05 -6.89 44.76
CA VAL A 394 -5.24 -8.11 43.95
C VAL A 394 -4.59 -7.93 42.57
N PRO A 395 -3.96 -8.98 41.99
CA PRO A 395 -3.46 -8.91 40.62
C PRO A 395 -4.55 -8.52 39.61
N ALA A 396 -4.31 -7.46 38.85
CA ALA A 396 -5.20 -6.97 37.80
C ALA A 396 -5.05 -7.78 36.50
N GLY A 397 -4.87 -9.10 36.59
CA GLY A 397 -4.71 -10.00 35.45
C GLY A 397 -4.44 -11.44 35.87
N GLN A 398 -4.32 -12.32 34.88
CA GLN A 398 -4.05 -13.74 35.07
C GLN A 398 -2.85 -14.16 34.22
N PRO A 399 -1.93 -15.00 34.74
CA PRO A 399 -0.76 -15.46 34.00
C PRO A 399 -1.15 -16.32 32.79
N THR A 400 -0.24 -16.44 31.83
CA THR A 400 -0.43 -17.22 30.59
C THR A 400 -0.68 -18.71 30.84
N THR A 401 -0.29 -19.22 32.00
CA THR A 401 -0.48 -20.61 32.45
C THR A 401 -1.82 -20.86 33.14
N SER A 402 -2.64 -19.83 33.35
CA SER A 402 -3.98 -19.96 33.93
C SER A 402 -4.93 -20.69 32.97
N ALA A 403 -6.00 -21.27 33.50
CA ALA A 403 -7.07 -21.85 32.68
C ALA A 403 -7.90 -20.76 31.96
N THR A 404 -7.94 -19.55 32.51
CA THR A 404 -8.61 -18.37 31.94
C THR A 404 -7.63 -17.20 31.86
N PRO A 405 -6.57 -17.30 31.03
CA PRO A 405 -5.49 -16.32 31.01
C PRO A 405 -5.96 -14.94 30.52
N ALA A 406 -5.47 -13.90 31.18
CA ALA A 406 -5.83 -12.51 30.90
C ALA A 406 -4.61 -11.61 31.17
N TYR A 407 -3.80 -11.41 30.13
CA TYR A 407 -2.54 -10.68 30.18
C TYR A 407 -2.42 -9.77 28.93
N ALA A 408 -3.37 -8.86 28.76
CA ALA A 408 -3.43 -7.92 27.64
C ALA A 408 -2.15 -7.09 27.51
N ALA A 409 -1.51 -6.69 28.61
CA ALA A 409 -0.25 -5.94 28.55
C ALA A 409 0.89 -6.70 27.84
N LEU A 410 0.97 -8.02 28.03
CA LEU A 410 1.93 -8.86 27.31
C LEU A 410 1.59 -8.93 25.81
N SER A 411 0.31 -9.00 25.47
CA SER A 411 -0.15 -9.00 24.08
C SER A 411 0.26 -7.71 23.38
N LEU A 412 -0.04 -6.56 23.99
CA LEU A 412 0.37 -5.23 23.49
C LEU A 412 1.90 -5.13 23.32
N ASN A 413 2.67 -5.56 24.31
CA ASN A 413 4.15 -5.52 24.22
C ASN A 413 4.69 -6.37 23.06
N ASN A 414 4.09 -7.52 22.78
CA ASN A 414 4.50 -8.39 21.68
C ASN A 414 4.11 -7.83 20.30
N THR A 415 3.04 -7.04 20.21
CA THR A 415 2.51 -6.51 18.95
C THR A 415 2.96 -5.08 18.66
N ALA A 416 3.50 -4.37 19.66
CA ALA A 416 3.86 -2.96 19.58
C ALA A 416 4.69 -2.59 18.34
N ALA A 417 5.74 -3.36 18.04
CA ALA A 417 6.60 -3.11 16.89
C ALA A 417 5.88 -3.40 15.55
N THR A 418 5.05 -4.44 15.50
CA THR A 418 4.27 -4.78 14.30
C THR A 418 3.24 -3.70 14.00
N ILE A 419 2.57 -3.16 15.02
CA ILE A 419 1.59 -2.08 14.86
C ILE A 419 2.26 -0.78 14.45
N GLN A 420 3.38 -0.41 15.09
CA GLN A 420 4.16 0.78 14.72
C GLN A 420 4.66 0.72 13.26
N ALA A 421 4.90 -0.48 12.73
CA ALA A 421 5.35 -0.68 11.37
C ALA A 421 4.20 -1.01 10.40
N ILE A 422 2.93 -0.88 10.81
CA ILE A 422 1.80 -1.37 10.02
C ILE A 422 1.65 -0.56 8.72
N MET A 423 1.92 0.75 8.78
CA MET A 423 1.95 1.63 7.60
C MET A 423 3.26 1.56 6.81
N ASP A 424 4.32 0.99 7.41
CA ASP A 424 5.60 0.72 6.73
C ASP A 424 5.54 -0.61 5.96
N SER A 425 4.75 -1.57 6.43
CA SER A 425 4.63 -2.93 5.89
C SER A 425 3.64 -3.04 4.71
N THR A 426 2.88 -1.99 4.42
CA THR A 426 1.78 -1.99 3.42
C THR A 426 2.00 -1.04 2.24
N ILE A 427 3.13 -0.31 2.19
CA ILE A 427 3.52 0.37 0.96
C ILE A 427 3.96 -0.71 -0.03
N VAL A 428 3.05 -1.15 -0.91
CA VAL A 428 3.45 -1.77 -2.17
C VAL A 428 3.88 -0.62 -3.07
N PRO A 429 5.17 -0.29 -3.25
CA PRO A 429 5.55 0.81 -4.14
C PRO A 429 4.99 0.57 -5.55
N PRO A 430 4.66 1.63 -6.33
CA PRO A 430 4.25 1.47 -7.71
C PRO A 430 5.22 0.54 -8.46
N PRO A 431 4.75 -0.32 -9.39
CA PRO A 431 5.63 -1.19 -10.13
C PRO A 431 6.70 -0.39 -10.89
N VAL A 432 7.97 -0.75 -10.77
CA VAL A 432 9.03 -0.13 -11.59
C VAL A 432 9.31 -1.06 -12.77
N ILE A 433 8.99 -0.60 -13.98
CA ILE A 433 9.20 -1.36 -15.22
C ILE A 433 10.70 -1.55 -15.48
N SER A 434 11.12 -2.82 -15.46
CA SER A 434 12.51 -3.26 -15.61
C SER A 434 12.80 -3.87 -16.98
N SER A 435 11.78 -4.12 -17.81
CA SER A 435 11.99 -4.62 -19.17
C SER A 435 12.82 -3.65 -20.04
N PRO A 436 13.52 -4.15 -21.07
CA PRO A 436 14.30 -3.34 -21.99
C PRO A 436 13.45 -2.24 -22.67
N VAL A 437 13.97 -1.02 -22.77
CA VAL A 437 13.25 0.12 -23.38
C VAL A 437 13.36 0.19 -24.90
N THR A 438 13.95 -0.82 -25.52
CA THR A 438 14.10 -0.93 -26.98
C THR A 438 13.79 -2.36 -27.42
N ALA A 439 13.08 -2.50 -28.54
CA ALA A 439 12.87 -3.79 -29.19
C ALA A 439 12.76 -3.61 -30.71
N THR A 440 13.09 -4.66 -31.47
CA THR A 440 13.00 -4.70 -32.93
C THR A 440 12.10 -5.85 -33.36
N GLY A 441 11.24 -5.60 -34.35
CA GLY A 441 10.40 -6.61 -34.99
C GLY A 441 10.34 -6.39 -36.50
N THR A 442 9.70 -7.29 -37.23
CA THR A 442 9.62 -7.23 -38.69
C THR A 442 8.18 -7.39 -39.14
N VAL A 443 7.72 -6.59 -40.11
CA VAL A 443 6.37 -6.70 -40.67
C VAL A 443 6.10 -8.14 -41.13
N GLY A 444 4.94 -8.68 -40.75
CA GLY A 444 4.52 -10.03 -41.15
C GLY A 444 5.15 -11.18 -40.35
N VAL A 445 6.08 -10.91 -39.43
CA VAL A 445 6.71 -11.93 -38.56
C VAL A 445 6.07 -11.88 -37.16
N PRO A 446 5.75 -13.04 -36.53
CA PRO A 446 5.30 -13.05 -35.14
C PRO A 446 6.29 -12.36 -34.21
N PHE A 447 5.78 -11.43 -33.40
CA PHE A 447 6.53 -10.66 -32.43
C PHE A 447 6.04 -10.99 -31.02
N GLN A 448 6.98 -11.04 -30.06
CA GLN A 448 6.68 -11.20 -28.65
C GLN A 448 7.60 -10.29 -27.83
N TYR A 449 7.03 -9.58 -26.86
CA TYR A 449 7.75 -8.77 -25.89
C TYR A 449 7.07 -8.88 -24.54
N GLN A 450 7.84 -9.22 -23.51
CA GLN A 450 7.33 -9.37 -22.16
C GLN A 450 7.60 -8.10 -21.34
N ILE A 451 6.53 -7.45 -20.84
CA ILE A 451 6.69 -6.39 -19.84
C ILE A 451 7.07 -7.06 -18.53
N THR A 452 8.19 -6.65 -17.94
CA THR A 452 8.63 -7.06 -16.61
C THR A 452 8.72 -5.83 -15.72
N ALA A 453 8.23 -5.96 -14.49
CA ALA A 453 8.25 -4.89 -13.49
C ALA A 453 8.47 -5.48 -12.10
N THR A 454 9.11 -4.70 -11.23
CA THR A 454 9.29 -5.02 -9.82
C THR A 454 8.06 -4.62 -9.01
N ASN A 455 8.07 -4.88 -7.69
CA ASN A 455 7.01 -4.51 -6.75
C ASN A 455 5.65 -5.19 -7.00
N GLY A 456 5.65 -6.39 -7.59
CA GLY A 456 4.44 -7.23 -7.70
C GLY A 456 3.30 -6.59 -8.52
N PRO A 457 3.51 -6.33 -9.82
CA PRO A 457 2.44 -5.84 -10.69
C PRO A 457 1.28 -6.83 -10.76
N THR A 458 0.05 -6.32 -10.71
CA THR A 458 -1.20 -7.09 -10.84
C THR A 458 -1.90 -6.88 -12.18
N SER A 459 -1.51 -5.85 -12.93
CA SER A 459 -1.97 -5.61 -14.30
C SER A 459 -0.93 -4.85 -15.11
N PHE A 460 -1.05 -4.94 -16.43
CA PHE A 460 -0.16 -4.30 -17.40
C PHE A 460 -0.96 -3.60 -18.50
N GLY A 461 -0.34 -2.59 -19.11
CA GLY A 461 -0.87 -1.88 -20.26
C GLY A 461 0.22 -1.47 -21.24
N ALA A 462 -0.19 -1.22 -22.48
CA ALA A 462 0.66 -0.73 -23.55
C ALA A 462 -0.20 0.11 -24.50
N SER A 463 0.13 1.38 -24.68
CA SER A 463 -0.54 2.28 -25.62
C SER A 463 0.42 2.74 -26.72
N GLY A 464 -0.11 3.03 -27.92
CA GLY A 464 0.73 3.37 -29.08
C GLY A 464 1.36 2.18 -29.81
N LEU A 465 0.83 0.96 -29.62
CA LEU A 465 1.30 -0.23 -30.33
C LEU A 465 1.05 -0.15 -31.85
N PRO A 466 1.97 -0.66 -32.70
CA PRO A 466 1.72 -0.85 -34.12
C PRO A 466 0.50 -1.74 -34.39
N LEU A 467 -0.18 -1.51 -35.51
CA LEU A 467 -1.29 -2.36 -35.95
C LEU A 467 -0.86 -3.83 -36.03
N GLY A 468 -1.64 -4.71 -35.41
CA GLY A 468 -1.40 -6.15 -35.38
C GLY A 468 -0.72 -6.66 -34.10
N LEU A 469 -0.35 -5.77 -33.18
CA LEU A 469 0.10 -6.13 -31.82
C LEU A 469 -0.95 -5.78 -30.77
N SER A 470 -1.02 -6.58 -29.72
CA SER A 470 -1.84 -6.32 -28.53
C SER A 470 -1.11 -6.75 -27.27
N VAL A 471 -1.52 -6.20 -26.13
CA VAL A 471 -1.02 -6.58 -24.80
C VAL A 471 -2.03 -7.47 -24.10
N ASN A 472 -1.55 -8.54 -23.49
CA ASN A 472 -2.32 -9.26 -22.49
C ASN A 472 -2.19 -8.52 -21.14
N THR A 473 -3.28 -7.95 -20.65
CA THR A 473 -3.27 -7.08 -19.46
C THR A 473 -3.02 -7.82 -18.15
N SER A 474 -3.18 -9.15 -18.10
CA SER A 474 -2.88 -9.95 -16.91
C SER A 474 -1.45 -10.48 -16.88
N THR A 475 -0.88 -10.81 -18.05
CA THR A 475 0.48 -11.37 -18.14
C THR A 475 1.55 -10.37 -18.56
N GLY A 476 1.18 -9.23 -19.13
CA GLY A 476 2.12 -8.24 -19.67
C GLY A 476 2.78 -8.64 -21.00
N LEU A 477 2.33 -9.73 -21.63
CA LEU A 477 2.87 -10.17 -22.93
C LEU A 477 2.27 -9.33 -24.06
N ILE A 478 3.10 -8.54 -24.73
CA ILE A 478 2.80 -7.92 -26.01
C ILE A 478 3.09 -8.95 -27.10
N SER A 479 2.10 -9.30 -27.91
CA SER A 479 2.26 -10.28 -28.98
C SER A 479 1.39 -10.00 -30.20
N GLY A 480 1.72 -10.63 -31.33
CA GLY A 480 0.97 -10.55 -32.57
C GLY A 480 1.88 -10.49 -33.80
N THR A 481 1.36 -9.97 -34.90
CA THR A 481 2.11 -9.82 -36.16
C THR A 481 1.97 -8.37 -36.64
N PRO A 482 3.03 -7.55 -36.56
CA PRO A 482 2.96 -6.14 -36.91
C PRO A 482 2.76 -5.99 -38.42
N ARG A 483 1.97 -4.99 -38.82
CA ARG A 483 1.56 -4.78 -40.24
C ARG A 483 2.13 -3.53 -40.88
N GLN A 484 2.78 -2.68 -40.10
CA GLN A 484 3.29 -1.40 -40.57
C GLN A 484 4.72 -1.19 -40.07
N PRO A 485 5.66 -0.83 -40.97
CA PRO A 485 7.02 -0.50 -40.57
C PRO A 485 7.06 0.88 -39.91
N GLY A 486 8.08 1.12 -39.08
CA GLY A 486 8.31 2.41 -38.44
C GLY A 486 8.84 2.30 -37.01
N VAL A 487 9.13 3.46 -36.42
CA VAL A 487 9.56 3.58 -35.02
C VAL A 487 8.37 4.06 -34.19
N PHE A 488 7.96 3.23 -33.23
CA PHE A 488 6.80 3.47 -32.37
C PHE A 488 7.26 3.75 -30.94
N ARG A 489 6.73 4.82 -30.34
CA ARG A 489 6.92 5.14 -28.92
C ARG A 489 5.74 4.55 -28.16
N VAL A 490 5.93 3.36 -27.64
CA VAL A 490 4.91 2.61 -26.90
C VAL A 490 5.01 2.99 -25.42
N GLU A 491 3.93 3.50 -24.85
CA GLU A 491 3.87 3.77 -23.41
C GLU A 491 3.44 2.49 -22.68
N LEU A 492 4.37 1.91 -21.94
CA LEU A 492 4.14 0.75 -21.09
C LEU A 492 3.65 1.21 -19.72
N SER A 493 2.68 0.50 -19.17
CA SER A 493 2.22 0.68 -17.79
C SER A 493 2.16 -0.64 -17.03
N ALA A 494 2.43 -0.58 -15.73
CA ALA A 494 2.26 -1.70 -14.81
C ALA A 494 1.67 -1.17 -13.50
N SER A 495 0.63 -1.83 -12.97
CA SER A 495 -0.13 -1.34 -11.82
C SER A 495 -0.23 -2.38 -10.71
N ASN A 496 -0.23 -1.89 -9.47
CA ASN A 496 -0.52 -2.69 -8.28
C ASN A 496 -1.32 -1.83 -7.27
N ALA A 497 -1.39 -2.29 -6.02
CA ALA A 497 -2.08 -1.62 -4.93
C ALA A 497 -1.60 -0.18 -4.64
N GLY A 498 -0.31 0.10 -4.83
CA GLY A 498 0.28 1.39 -4.48
C GLY A 498 0.59 2.28 -5.66
N GLY A 499 0.11 1.95 -6.87
CA GLY A 499 0.06 2.87 -8.00
C GLY A 499 0.41 2.23 -9.34
N THR A 500 0.61 3.10 -10.34
CA THR A 500 0.98 2.72 -11.70
C THR A 500 2.35 3.30 -12.04
N GLY A 501 3.29 2.44 -12.42
CA GLY A 501 4.54 2.86 -13.04
C GLY A 501 4.39 2.92 -14.56
N VAL A 502 5.10 3.87 -15.18
CA VAL A 502 5.08 4.10 -16.63
C VAL A 502 6.49 4.15 -17.19
N LYS A 503 6.70 3.63 -18.40
CA LYS A 503 7.98 3.69 -19.12
C LYS A 503 7.73 3.68 -20.63
N ILE A 504 8.59 4.35 -21.39
CA ILE A 504 8.50 4.34 -22.86
C ILE A 504 9.38 3.23 -23.43
N LEU A 505 8.78 2.38 -24.27
CA LEU A 505 9.45 1.44 -25.15
C LEU A 505 9.57 2.05 -26.55
N THR A 506 10.78 2.13 -27.10
CA THR A 506 11.01 2.40 -28.51
C THR A 506 11.00 1.08 -29.28
N LEU A 507 9.89 0.80 -29.95
CA LEU A 507 9.70 -0.38 -30.78
C LEU A 507 9.95 -0.03 -32.24
N THR A 508 10.99 -0.62 -32.83
CA THR A 508 11.30 -0.47 -34.26
C THR A 508 10.73 -1.66 -35.01
N ILE A 509 9.82 -1.41 -35.95
CA ILE A 509 9.33 -2.43 -36.87
C ILE A 509 9.98 -2.19 -38.23
N ASP A 510 10.83 -3.12 -38.63
CA ASP A 510 11.48 -3.12 -39.92
C ASP A 510 10.51 -3.64 -40.98
N GLU A 511 10.66 -3.16 -42.22
CA GLU A 511 10.05 -3.83 -43.36
C GLU A 511 10.54 -5.28 -43.42
N PRO A 512 9.73 -6.22 -43.94
CA PRO A 512 10.22 -7.56 -44.20
C PRO A 512 11.46 -7.40 -45.05
N SER A 513 12.58 -7.96 -44.61
CA SER A 513 13.80 -7.94 -45.40
C SER A 513 13.46 -8.64 -46.71
N ASP A 514 13.17 -7.85 -47.74
CA ASP A 514 12.94 -8.37 -49.08
C ASP A 514 14.14 -9.25 -49.39
N CYS A 515 13.90 -10.46 -49.89
CA CYS A 515 15.00 -11.13 -50.54
C CYS A 515 15.47 -10.21 -51.69
N PRO A 516 16.78 -10.14 -52.00
CA PRO A 516 17.30 -9.26 -53.06
C PRO A 516 16.51 -9.33 -54.39
N LEU A 517 15.88 -10.48 -54.67
CA LEU A 517 15.00 -10.71 -55.83
C LEU A 517 13.64 -9.97 -55.76
N GLN A 518 13.06 -9.77 -54.57
CA GLN A 518 11.83 -8.99 -54.39
C GLN A 518 12.07 -7.48 -54.60
N ARG A 519 13.24 -6.97 -54.20
CA ARG A 519 13.68 -5.60 -54.52
C ARG A 519 13.91 -5.40 -56.01
N LEU A 520 14.52 -6.39 -56.68
CA LEU A 520 14.76 -6.37 -58.14
C LEU A 520 13.44 -6.40 -58.93
N ALA A 521 12.51 -7.29 -58.57
CA ALA A 521 11.20 -7.41 -59.23
C ALA A 521 10.36 -6.12 -59.10
N ARG A 522 10.42 -5.42 -57.95
CA ARG A 522 9.76 -4.12 -57.76
C ARG A 522 10.35 -3.01 -58.65
N ARG A 523 11.65 -3.04 -58.94
CA ARG A 523 12.32 -2.06 -59.82
C ARG A 523 12.08 -2.34 -61.32
N LEU A 524 11.96 -3.61 -61.72
CA LEU A 524 11.71 -4.01 -63.11
C LEU A 524 10.23 -3.83 -63.53
N LYS A 525 9.29 -3.89 -62.58
CA LYS A 525 7.84 -3.74 -62.83
C LYS A 525 7.44 -2.42 -63.52
N PRO A 526 7.85 -1.23 -63.06
CA PRO A 526 7.56 0.02 -63.77
C PRO A 526 8.30 0.18 -65.10
N LEU A 527 9.33 -0.65 -65.37
CA LEU A 527 10.09 -0.65 -66.61
C LEU A 527 9.54 -1.62 -67.67
N GLY A 528 8.49 -2.39 -67.36
CA GLY A 528 7.88 -3.36 -68.30
C GLY A 528 8.74 -4.61 -68.58
N LEU A 529 9.76 -4.86 -67.76
CA LEU A 529 10.77 -5.92 -67.97
C LEU A 529 10.46 -7.22 -67.21
N LEU A 530 9.23 -7.40 -66.71
CA LEU A 530 8.78 -8.66 -66.14
C LEU A 530 8.33 -9.62 -67.25
N PRO A 531 8.76 -10.89 -67.26
CA PRO A 531 8.21 -11.88 -68.19
C PRO A 531 6.69 -12.06 -67.98
N PRO A 532 5.94 -12.45 -69.02
CA PRO A 532 4.48 -12.62 -68.92
C PRO A 532 4.10 -13.65 -67.84
N GLY A 533 3.23 -13.26 -66.90
CA GLY A 533 2.65 -14.16 -65.87
C GLY A 533 3.24 -14.07 -64.46
N TRP A 534 4.16 -13.14 -64.18
CA TRP A 534 4.85 -13.03 -62.89
C TRP A 534 4.12 -12.07 -61.91
N THR A 535 3.79 -12.51 -60.69
CA THR A 535 3.21 -11.67 -59.62
C THR A 535 4.07 -11.69 -58.34
N VAL A 536 4.01 -10.64 -57.53
CA VAL A 536 4.94 -10.35 -56.40
C VAL A 536 4.57 -11.12 -55.11
N SER A 537 3.79 -12.19 -55.17
CA SER A 537 3.20 -12.82 -53.98
C SER A 537 3.49 -14.31 -53.88
N ALA A 538 4.64 -14.65 -53.28
CA ALA A 538 4.90 -15.80 -52.39
C ALA A 538 6.33 -16.35 -52.58
N SER A 539 7.05 -16.55 -51.47
CA SER A 539 8.39 -17.12 -51.40
C SER A 539 8.51 -18.55 -51.93
N GLU A 540 7.41 -19.32 -51.97
CA GLU A 540 7.39 -20.69 -52.49
C GLU A 540 7.47 -20.79 -54.02
N GLN A 541 6.89 -19.83 -54.76
CA GLN A 541 7.01 -19.81 -56.22
C GLN A 541 8.44 -19.49 -56.66
N LEU A 542 9.14 -18.60 -55.93
CA LEU A 542 10.54 -18.26 -56.19
C LEU A 542 11.51 -19.43 -55.93
N LEU A 543 11.23 -20.27 -54.93
CA LEU A 543 12.02 -21.48 -54.67
C LEU A 543 11.78 -22.57 -55.74
N GLN A 544 10.54 -22.71 -56.23
CA GLN A 544 10.22 -23.58 -57.38
C GLN A 544 10.86 -23.06 -58.68
N GLN A 545 10.96 -21.74 -58.85
CA GLN A 545 11.57 -21.09 -60.02
C GLN A 545 13.10 -21.20 -60.02
N ALA A 546 13.76 -21.08 -58.86
CA ALA A 546 15.19 -21.36 -58.72
C ALA A 546 15.52 -22.84 -58.95
N ARG A 547 14.61 -23.75 -58.55
CA ARG A 547 14.71 -25.19 -58.85
C ARG A 547 14.53 -25.47 -60.35
N TRP A 548 13.61 -24.78 -61.02
CA TRP A 548 13.45 -24.88 -62.47
C TRP A 548 14.70 -24.38 -63.23
N PHE A 549 15.28 -23.23 -62.82
CA PHE A 549 16.52 -22.72 -63.41
C PHE A 549 17.72 -23.66 -63.15
N ARG A 550 17.83 -24.20 -61.94
CA ARG A 550 18.79 -25.27 -61.58
C ARG A 550 18.62 -26.49 -62.49
N ASP A 551 17.39 -26.96 -62.67
CA ASP A 551 17.10 -28.20 -63.40
C ASP A 551 17.27 -28.01 -64.93
N GLU A 552 17.00 -26.82 -65.46
CA GLU A 552 17.22 -26.47 -66.88
C GLU A 552 18.71 -26.25 -67.23
N VAL A 553 19.50 -25.71 -66.28
CA VAL A 553 20.97 -25.58 -66.40
C VAL A 553 21.66 -26.94 -66.26
N LEU A 554 21.21 -27.80 -65.34
CA LEU A 554 21.70 -29.18 -65.20
C LEU A 554 21.36 -30.05 -66.41
N ARG A 555 20.26 -29.75 -67.11
CA ARG A 555 19.82 -30.47 -68.32
C ARG A 555 20.65 -30.14 -69.57
N THR A 556 21.48 -29.09 -69.55
CA THR A 556 22.07 -28.50 -70.77
C THR A 556 23.59 -28.60 -70.96
N SER A 557 24.38 -29.12 -69.99
CA SER A 557 25.75 -29.63 -70.22
C SER A 557 26.36 -30.33 -68.97
N PRO A 558 27.18 -31.39 -69.12
CA PRO A 558 27.90 -32.02 -68.01
C PRO A 558 28.94 -31.11 -67.31
N GLU A 559 29.48 -30.09 -68.00
CA GLU A 559 30.46 -29.16 -67.43
C GLU A 559 29.85 -28.02 -66.59
N GLY A 560 28.54 -27.74 -66.71
CA GLY A 560 27.82 -26.78 -65.85
C GLY A 560 27.84 -27.16 -64.37
N ALA A 561 28.01 -28.46 -64.06
CA ALA A 561 28.17 -28.96 -62.70
C ALA A 561 29.48 -28.50 -62.03
N ALA A 562 30.55 -28.24 -62.81
CA ALA A 562 31.84 -27.79 -62.28
C ALA A 562 31.82 -26.29 -61.89
N VAL A 563 31.11 -25.47 -62.67
CA VAL A 563 30.88 -24.04 -62.37
C VAL A 563 30.02 -23.88 -61.11
N ILE A 564 29.01 -24.74 -60.95
CA ILE A 564 28.16 -24.76 -59.75
C ILE A 564 28.91 -25.34 -58.53
N GLN A 565 29.81 -26.32 -58.69
CA GLN A 565 30.66 -26.78 -57.58
C GLN A 565 31.67 -25.73 -57.12
N ALA A 566 32.21 -24.89 -58.01
CA ALA A 566 33.03 -23.74 -57.63
C ALA A 566 32.21 -22.67 -56.89
N TYR A 567 30.96 -22.44 -57.33
CA TYR A 567 30.00 -21.55 -56.67
C TYR A 567 29.59 -22.04 -55.27
N TYR A 568 29.41 -23.35 -55.08
CA TYR A 568 29.08 -23.97 -53.79
C TYR A 568 30.25 -24.00 -52.79
N ARG A 569 31.51 -23.97 -53.26
CA ARG A 569 32.67 -23.99 -52.37
C ARG A 569 32.90 -22.65 -51.64
N HIS A 570 32.31 -21.55 -52.12
CA HIS A 570 32.47 -20.18 -51.56
C HIS A 570 31.14 -19.42 -51.35
N GLY A 571 30.00 -20.11 -51.47
CA GLY A 571 28.66 -19.52 -51.66
C GLY A 571 28.09 -18.55 -50.60
N PRO A 572 28.42 -18.62 -49.30
CA PRO A 572 27.85 -17.68 -48.33
C PRO A 572 28.41 -16.26 -48.45
N ALA A 573 29.72 -16.13 -48.66
CA ALA A 573 30.39 -14.83 -48.68
C ALA A 573 30.08 -14.00 -49.94
N VAL A 574 29.87 -14.66 -51.09
CA VAL A 574 29.57 -13.98 -52.36
C VAL A 574 28.16 -13.37 -52.35
N MET A 575 27.20 -14.02 -51.69
CA MET A 575 25.83 -13.52 -51.58
C MET A 575 25.69 -12.37 -50.57
N GLU A 576 26.53 -12.32 -49.52
CA GLU A 576 26.67 -11.16 -48.63
C GLU A 576 27.35 -9.99 -49.34
N LEU A 577 28.43 -10.23 -50.09
CA LEU A 577 29.16 -9.18 -50.81
C LEU A 577 28.30 -8.51 -51.91
N LEU A 578 27.45 -9.29 -52.59
CA LEU A 578 26.49 -8.80 -53.60
C LEU A 578 25.32 -8.02 -52.99
N ALA A 579 25.07 -8.16 -51.69
CA ALA A 579 24.09 -7.36 -50.98
C ALA A 579 24.64 -5.96 -50.61
N GLU A 580 25.96 -5.81 -50.49
CA GLU A 580 26.62 -4.56 -50.10
C GLU A 580 27.02 -3.64 -51.27
N ARG A 581 27.06 -4.14 -52.53
CA ARG A 581 27.51 -3.38 -53.72
C ARG A 581 26.54 -3.50 -54.93
N PRO A 582 25.41 -2.76 -54.95
CA PRO A 582 24.33 -2.88 -55.96
C PRO A 582 24.71 -2.45 -57.40
N GLU A 583 25.84 -1.78 -57.59
CA GLU A 583 26.41 -1.40 -58.87
C GLU A 583 26.90 -2.60 -59.72
N TRP A 584 27.26 -3.72 -59.09
CA TRP A 584 27.80 -4.91 -59.79
C TRP A 584 26.71 -5.75 -60.47
N LEU A 585 25.48 -5.68 -59.95
CA LEU A 585 24.31 -6.32 -60.55
C LEU A 585 23.91 -5.67 -61.88
N HIS A 586 24.19 -4.38 -62.06
CA HIS A 586 23.93 -3.66 -63.32
C HIS A 586 24.91 -4.08 -64.42
N ALA A 587 26.18 -4.31 -64.08
CA ALA A 587 27.21 -4.75 -65.04
C ALA A 587 27.00 -6.19 -65.51
N ALA A 588 26.71 -7.12 -64.58
CA ALA A 588 26.44 -8.52 -64.90
C ALA A 588 25.13 -8.72 -65.69
N ALA A 589 24.08 -7.95 -65.35
CA ALA A 589 22.83 -7.98 -66.10
C ALA A 589 22.97 -7.35 -67.50
N ALA A 590 23.70 -6.23 -67.64
CA ALA A 590 23.95 -5.60 -68.93
C ALA A 590 24.79 -6.49 -69.87
N ALA A 591 25.84 -7.15 -69.35
CA ALA A 591 26.68 -8.06 -70.12
C ALA A 591 25.91 -9.29 -70.64
N TRP A 592 24.95 -9.79 -69.85
CA TRP A 592 24.14 -10.94 -70.23
C TRP A 592 22.99 -10.55 -71.17
N LEU A 593 22.42 -9.35 -71.02
CA LEU A 593 21.38 -8.79 -71.92
C LEU A 593 21.92 -8.53 -73.33
N ASP A 594 23.13 -7.99 -73.48
CA ASP A 594 23.76 -7.74 -74.80
C ASP A 594 24.15 -9.02 -75.55
N LEU A 595 24.48 -10.10 -74.83
CA LEU A 595 24.89 -11.39 -75.42
C LEU A 595 23.71 -12.33 -75.72
N SER A 596 22.55 -12.10 -75.08
CA SER A 596 21.43 -13.04 -75.11
C SER A 596 20.90 -13.39 -76.51
N PRO A 597 20.80 -12.47 -77.50
CA PRO A 597 20.28 -12.81 -78.82
C PRO A 597 21.30 -13.60 -79.67
N ALA A 598 22.57 -13.20 -79.61
CA ALA A 598 23.66 -13.83 -80.37
C ALA A 598 23.99 -15.24 -79.86
N VAL A 599 23.98 -15.43 -78.54
CA VAL A 599 24.17 -16.74 -77.90
C VAL A 599 23.02 -17.68 -78.21
N HIS A 600 21.79 -17.18 -78.30
CA HIS A 600 20.64 -18.02 -78.65
C HIS A 600 20.64 -18.45 -80.12
N GLN A 601 21.02 -17.54 -81.02
CA GLN A 601 21.10 -17.80 -82.47
C GLN A 601 22.26 -18.76 -82.83
N ALA A 602 23.45 -18.56 -82.26
CA ALA A 602 24.60 -19.45 -82.46
C ALA A 602 24.29 -20.90 -82.02
N ARG A 603 23.49 -21.05 -80.96
CA ARG A 603 23.10 -22.34 -80.37
C ARG A 603 22.03 -23.09 -81.18
N GLN A 604 21.10 -22.40 -81.84
CA GLN A 604 20.14 -23.04 -82.73
C GLN A 604 20.78 -23.56 -84.03
N LEU A 605 21.85 -22.90 -84.49
CA LEU A 605 22.49 -23.20 -85.77
C LEU A 605 23.77 -24.03 -85.65
N GLY A 606 24.21 -24.34 -84.42
CA GLY A 606 25.44 -25.12 -84.18
C GLY A 606 26.71 -24.39 -84.65
N GLN A 607 26.70 -23.07 -84.68
CA GLN A 607 27.78 -22.24 -85.20
C GLN A 607 28.53 -21.50 -84.07
N PRO A 608 29.81 -21.13 -84.27
CA PRO A 608 30.56 -20.34 -83.30
C PRO A 608 29.90 -18.98 -83.03
N LEU A 609 30.16 -18.41 -81.84
CA LEU A 609 29.61 -17.13 -81.44
C LEU A 609 30.31 -16.01 -82.21
N HIS A 610 29.61 -15.35 -83.13
CA HIS A 610 30.17 -14.28 -83.92
C HIS A 610 30.00 -12.93 -83.20
N LEU A 611 31.11 -12.28 -82.86
CA LEU A 611 31.14 -10.98 -82.17
C LEU A 611 31.78 -9.93 -83.08
N SER A 612 31.31 -8.69 -83.04
CA SER A 612 32.08 -7.57 -83.62
C SER A 612 33.28 -7.22 -82.75
N ALA A 613 34.31 -6.60 -83.32
CA ALA A 613 35.48 -6.13 -82.58
C ALA A 613 35.09 -5.26 -81.37
N ALA A 614 34.15 -4.31 -81.55
CA ALA A 614 33.66 -3.45 -80.48
C ALA A 614 32.91 -4.21 -79.37
N GLN A 615 32.20 -5.29 -79.70
CA GLN A 615 31.54 -6.15 -78.70
C GLN A 615 32.56 -6.99 -77.92
N ALA A 616 33.54 -7.57 -78.61
CA ALA A 616 34.60 -8.34 -77.97
C ALA A 616 35.44 -7.46 -77.03
N GLU A 617 35.78 -6.25 -77.46
CA GLU A 617 36.57 -5.28 -76.69
C GLU A 617 35.82 -4.81 -75.44
N ARG A 618 34.51 -4.53 -75.54
CA ARG A 618 33.66 -4.25 -74.37
C ARG A 618 33.57 -5.40 -73.39
N ILE A 619 33.45 -6.64 -73.89
CA ILE A 619 33.37 -7.83 -73.03
C ILE A 619 34.70 -8.05 -72.28
N CYS A 620 35.84 -7.88 -72.96
CA CYS A 620 37.14 -7.98 -72.33
C CYS A 620 37.36 -6.89 -71.27
N HIS A 621 37.04 -5.63 -71.58
CA HIS A 621 37.15 -4.51 -70.64
C HIS A 621 36.29 -4.74 -69.38
N LEU A 622 35.08 -5.26 -69.56
CA LEU A 622 34.17 -5.53 -68.45
C LEU A 622 34.63 -6.71 -67.59
N LEU A 623 35.25 -7.74 -68.20
CA LEU A 623 35.90 -8.82 -67.47
C LEU A 623 37.14 -8.33 -66.70
N ASP A 624 37.93 -7.40 -67.27
CA ASP A 624 39.08 -6.78 -66.60
C ASP A 624 38.65 -5.92 -65.40
N GLU A 625 37.58 -5.14 -65.55
CA GLU A 625 37.02 -4.34 -64.46
C GLU A 625 36.47 -5.22 -63.33
N VAL A 626 35.79 -6.31 -63.67
CA VAL A 626 35.31 -7.30 -62.69
C VAL A 626 36.50 -7.98 -61.99
N GLU A 627 37.54 -8.35 -62.73
CA GLU A 627 38.75 -8.98 -62.16
C GLU A 627 39.51 -8.04 -61.22
N ALA A 628 39.65 -6.77 -61.58
CA ALA A 628 40.31 -5.75 -60.78
C ALA A 628 39.55 -5.42 -59.48
N ALA A 629 38.22 -5.50 -59.52
CA ALA A 629 37.33 -5.25 -58.39
C ALA A 629 37.24 -6.41 -57.38
N LEU A 630 37.73 -7.60 -57.74
CA LEU A 630 37.76 -8.75 -56.84
C LEU A 630 38.92 -8.66 -55.82
N PRO A 631 38.72 -9.17 -54.58
CA PRO A 631 39.78 -9.38 -53.61
C PRO A 631 40.96 -10.17 -54.21
N THR A 632 42.19 -9.91 -53.75
CA THR A 632 43.44 -10.38 -54.40
C THR A 632 43.51 -11.90 -54.57
N ASP A 633 42.92 -12.64 -53.64
CA ASP A 633 42.79 -14.11 -53.61
C ASP A 633 41.72 -14.68 -54.56
N SER A 634 40.84 -13.82 -55.08
CA SER A 634 39.71 -14.19 -55.94
C SER A 634 39.85 -13.70 -57.39
N ARG A 635 40.92 -12.97 -57.72
CA ARG A 635 41.16 -12.41 -59.06
C ARG A 635 41.24 -13.46 -60.18
N GLY A 636 41.40 -14.75 -59.90
CA GLY A 636 41.35 -15.81 -60.92
C GLY A 636 39.95 -16.28 -61.34
N ALA A 637 38.88 -15.79 -60.70
CA ALA A 637 37.53 -16.35 -60.85
C ALA A 637 36.89 -16.16 -62.24
N VAL A 638 37.30 -15.13 -62.98
CA VAL A 638 36.81 -14.84 -64.34
C VAL A 638 37.63 -15.53 -65.45
N ALA A 639 38.77 -16.13 -65.12
CA ALA A 639 39.63 -16.81 -66.09
C ALA A 639 38.93 -17.94 -66.87
N PRO A 640 38.06 -18.78 -66.27
CA PRO A 640 37.33 -19.81 -67.03
C PRO A 640 36.38 -19.22 -68.07
N VAL A 641 35.80 -18.04 -67.80
CA VAL A 641 34.90 -17.34 -68.73
C VAL A 641 35.68 -16.76 -69.91
N ARG A 642 36.87 -16.18 -69.66
CA ARG A 642 37.79 -15.73 -70.71
C ARG A 642 38.23 -16.88 -71.61
N VAL A 643 38.59 -18.02 -71.03
CA VAL A 643 38.98 -19.23 -71.77
C VAL A 643 37.83 -19.77 -72.61
N TRP A 644 36.60 -19.73 -72.09
CA TRP A 644 35.42 -20.14 -72.84
C TRP A 644 35.17 -19.20 -74.04
N LEU A 645 35.22 -17.88 -73.84
CA LEU A 645 35.08 -16.90 -74.91
C LEU A 645 36.16 -17.05 -75.98
N ALA A 646 37.43 -17.22 -75.59
CA ALA A 646 38.54 -17.40 -76.50
C ALA A 646 38.42 -18.67 -77.36
N ARG A 647 37.73 -19.72 -76.87
CA ARG A 647 37.53 -20.97 -77.60
C ARG A 647 36.32 -20.95 -78.53
N HIS A 648 35.31 -20.14 -78.23
CA HIS A 648 34.01 -20.25 -78.88
C HIS A 648 33.56 -18.99 -79.62
N ALA A 649 34.22 -17.85 -79.41
CA ALA A 649 33.94 -16.61 -80.13
C ALA A 649 34.83 -16.45 -81.38
N ARG A 650 34.23 -16.02 -82.50
CA ARG A 650 34.94 -15.56 -83.70
C ARG A 650 34.67 -14.07 -83.88
N ILE A 651 35.72 -13.25 -83.85
CA ILE A 651 35.61 -11.80 -84.00
C ILE A 651 35.62 -11.47 -85.50
N HIS A 652 34.56 -10.84 -86.00
CA HIS A 652 34.55 -10.31 -87.36
C HIS A 652 35.13 -8.90 -87.38
N GLU A 653 36.26 -8.73 -88.08
CA GLU A 653 36.62 -7.46 -88.71
C GLU A 653 35.76 -7.30 -89.98
N HIS A 654 35.08 -6.16 -90.16
CA HIS A 654 34.69 -5.70 -91.50
C HIS A 654 35.94 -4.97 -92.08
N GLN A 655 36.87 -5.57 -92.84
CA GLN A 655 36.92 -5.90 -94.29
C GLN A 655 36.52 -4.71 -95.20
N ILE A 656 37.31 -4.14 -96.14
CA ILE A 656 38.27 -4.62 -97.19
C ILE A 656 39.08 -3.36 -97.70
N PRO A 657 40.32 -3.37 -98.28
CA PRO A 657 41.45 -4.30 -98.25
C PRO A 657 42.49 -4.00 -97.14
#